data_AF-A0A847GJG7-F1
#
_entry.id   AF-A0A847GJG7-F1
#
_cell.length_a   1.000
_cell.length_b   1.000
_cell.length_c   1.000
_cell.angle_alpha   90.00
_cell.angle_beta   90.00
_cell.angle_gamma   90.00
#
_symmetry.space_group_name_H-M   'P 1'
#
loop_
_entity.id
_entity.type
_entity.pdbx_description
1 polymer ?
#
loop_
_entity_poly.entity_id
_entity_poly.type
_entity_poly.pdbx_seq_one_letter_code
_entity_poly.pdbx_strand_id
1 'polypeptide(L)'
;GLLGFPISDEMPVLDANGHATPGRFSRFQGGTIYWSQQTGALETHGEIRNLYEKVLGGPRGELGYPISDEKTWPGTNIRYNDFQKGVVVWSPESGARAVTELELYLSWVRAGSMDDGIFDSSCEIITYTSVWVDGNCIEQDRRRPSGHAGDSYNIDARYPFASMRAGTDIRFKIRVDDWDQCSDNDYLASLEKQFDITSFWGMDNGADGVYAGHPSTHKSGDAPRLNTVKYDFRISPPSLLDPKKHFRVQAWWRFDNPKTEKLSREMYANTFRDVDVTGNWFEEFLNPFDSLFYELAYDQLAAKGTCFGMSLEALYALNSASLFAEPIYRYPLTSATQQVLNLKHGYQIGASSIRWIIHELTNLEAVRPTQVLARVRELLARGERALISMFDLSDFRGHTVLAHSVLNTASPPRILVADPNCPWTEAANDSSYLEIRNNDTFRFVSNDTVRYQSQTIVGGLLPGTVMYHTPFYVLDGQPRTPFWEIVQGLSLLLGGVLIVFGDAATEGLKGDGADFYSGADRKVRPNGIPGMARIPLLDAGPQAVELYAQQGHLARKIEMALKGVKNGQYKLNLRSATNAVVISLPIADQARDNVRFSELRSTRPLVEAATTEELKVGGFKYAVLLDDRGRDYRSFDVTLQIAKKAATRIGAAKYGPELIIENPGPARPLAIRIATREAGEVKRSVVKVAADMAHGAIRIRPQDAATVHGNLVVERLSSIGGGVLRREVVSAKPEGQ
;
A
#
# COMPACT_ATOMS: atom_id res chain seq x y z
N GLY A 1 26.05 52.13 -26.36
CA GLY A 1 26.40 51.16 -25.31
C GLY A 1 25.54 49.92 -25.45
N LEU A 2 25.63 48.99 -24.49
CA LEU A 2 24.93 47.69 -24.47
C LEU A 2 23.43 47.77 -24.82
N LEU A 3 22.73 48.78 -24.30
CA LEU A 3 21.28 48.91 -24.44
C LEU A 3 20.81 49.53 -25.77
N GLY A 4 21.71 50.06 -26.61
CA GLY A 4 21.33 50.79 -27.82
C GLY A 4 20.70 52.17 -27.54
N PHE A 5 19.93 52.69 -28.50
CA PHE A 5 19.27 54.00 -28.36
C PHE A 5 18.04 53.93 -27.44
N PRO A 6 17.71 55.02 -26.71
CA PRO A 6 16.43 55.12 -26.01
C PRO A 6 15.28 55.10 -27.03
N ILE A 7 14.21 54.38 -26.68
CA ILE A 7 12.97 54.29 -27.46
C ILE A 7 11.76 54.83 -26.71
N SER A 8 11.96 55.30 -25.46
CA SER A 8 10.98 56.06 -24.70
C SER A 8 11.69 57.12 -23.86
N ASP A 9 10.93 58.17 -23.50
CA ASP A 9 11.30 59.04 -22.38
C ASP A 9 11.24 58.26 -21.05
N GLU A 10 11.65 58.92 -19.96
CA GLU A 10 11.43 58.42 -18.61
C GLU A 10 9.93 58.47 -18.28
N MET A 11 9.38 57.31 -17.92
CA MET A 11 7.97 57.12 -17.63
C MET A 11 7.75 56.69 -16.17
N PRO A 12 6.64 57.09 -15.53
CA PRO A 12 6.29 56.57 -14.22
C PRO A 12 5.96 55.08 -14.29
N VAL A 13 6.42 54.32 -13.30
CA VAL A 13 5.81 53.01 -13.01
C VAL A 13 4.44 53.28 -12.39
N LEU A 14 3.35 52.84 -13.00
CA LEU A 14 2.00 52.96 -12.44
C LEU A 14 1.70 51.85 -11.40
N ASP A 15 0.59 51.91 -10.69
CA ASP A 15 0.08 50.85 -9.81
C ASP A 15 -0.99 49.99 -10.54
N ALA A 16 -1.73 49.14 -9.82
CA ALA A 16 -2.81 48.32 -10.41
C ALA A 16 -4.02 49.15 -10.86
N ASN A 17 -4.18 50.36 -10.34
CA ASN A 17 -5.27 51.29 -10.65
C ASN A 17 -4.86 52.35 -11.67
N GLY A 18 -3.61 52.34 -12.13
CA GLY A 18 -3.08 53.28 -13.11
C GLY A 18 -2.49 54.57 -12.51
N HIS A 19 -2.33 54.68 -11.20
CA HIS A 19 -1.69 55.85 -10.58
C HIS A 19 -0.17 55.72 -10.60
N ALA A 20 0.54 56.83 -10.73
CA ALA A 20 2.00 56.84 -10.70
C ALA A 20 2.54 56.48 -9.31
N THR A 21 3.45 55.51 -9.27
CA THR A 21 4.29 55.22 -8.11
C THR A 21 5.54 56.12 -8.11
N PRO A 22 6.31 56.15 -7.00
CA PRO A 22 7.56 56.90 -6.95
C PRO A 22 8.66 56.40 -7.90
N GLY A 23 8.53 55.20 -8.49
CA GLY A 23 9.54 54.69 -9.43
C GLY A 23 9.34 55.15 -10.87
N ARG A 24 10.41 54.98 -11.65
CA ARG A 24 10.51 55.41 -13.04
C ARG A 24 11.16 54.33 -13.89
N PHE A 25 10.93 54.35 -15.19
CA PHE A 25 11.63 53.49 -16.13
C PHE A 25 11.82 54.16 -17.49
N SER A 26 12.88 53.79 -18.22
CA SER A 26 13.14 54.21 -19.59
C SER A 26 13.48 53.00 -20.44
N ARG A 27 12.84 52.87 -21.61
CA ARG A 27 13.08 51.76 -22.54
C ARG A 27 14.15 52.12 -23.55
N PHE A 28 14.97 51.14 -23.86
CA PHE A 28 15.99 51.17 -24.88
C PHE A 28 15.80 50.00 -25.85
N GLN A 29 16.45 50.06 -27.01
CA GLN A 29 16.37 49.00 -28.02
C GLN A 29 16.70 47.61 -27.45
N GLY A 30 17.74 47.54 -26.61
CA GLY A 30 18.27 46.30 -26.03
C GLY A 30 17.78 45.97 -24.63
N GLY A 31 17.13 46.90 -23.91
CA GLY A 31 16.75 46.67 -22.52
C GLY A 31 15.93 47.78 -21.88
N THR A 32 15.82 47.79 -20.57
CA THR A 32 15.06 48.79 -19.82
C THR A 32 15.77 49.11 -18.52
N ILE A 33 15.93 50.41 -18.25
CA ILE A 33 16.48 50.93 -17.01
C ILE A 33 15.30 51.24 -16.09
N TYR A 34 15.32 50.73 -14.87
CA TYR A 34 14.36 51.04 -13.83
C TYR A 34 15.03 51.82 -12.72
N TRP A 35 14.33 52.82 -12.20
CA TRP A 35 14.79 53.63 -11.09
C TRP A 35 13.77 53.62 -9.95
N SER A 36 14.28 53.52 -8.72
CA SER A 36 13.55 53.87 -7.51
C SER A 36 14.46 54.61 -6.54
N GLN A 37 13.87 55.35 -5.60
CA GLN A 37 14.64 56.04 -4.56
C GLN A 37 15.51 55.07 -3.73
N GLN A 38 15.05 53.83 -3.53
CA GLN A 38 15.73 52.84 -2.69
C GLN A 38 16.84 52.09 -3.42
N THR A 39 16.70 51.88 -4.73
CA THR A 39 17.57 50.99 -5.52
C THR A 39 18.49 51.72 -6.49
N GLY A 40 18.21 52.98 -6.81
CA GLY A 40 18.88 53.69 -7.90
C GLY A 40 18.43 53.20 -9.27
N ALA A 41 19.14 53.63 -10.32
CA ALA A 41 18.87 53.27 -11.71
C ALA A 41 19.67 52.01 -12.09
N LEU A 42 18.97 50.96 -12.50
CA LEU A 42 19.55 49.64 -12.80
C LEU A 42 18.90 49.04 -14.05
N GLU A 43 19.67 48.37 -14.89
CA GLU A 43 19.14 47.78 -16.13
C GLU A 43 18.76 46.30 -16.03
N THR A 44 17.79 45.93 -16.85
CA THR A 44 17.55 44.54 -17.25
C THR A 44 17.54 44.47 -18.77
N HIS A 45 18.03 43.38 -19.35
CA HIS A 45 18.03 43.18 -20.80
C HIS A 45 17.77 41.72 -21.18
N GLY A 46 17.71 41.45 -22.49
CA GLY A 46 17.57 40.08 -23.03
C GLY A 46 16.39 39.28 -22.47
N GLU A 47 16.63 37.99 -22.21
CA GLU A 47 15.64 37.03 -21.72
C GLU A 47 15.23 37.31 -20.26
N ILE A 48 16.14 37.83 -19.43
CA ILE A 48 15.84 38.23 -18.06
C ILE A 48 14.78 39.34 -18.05
N ARG A 49 14.98 40.38 -18.86
CA ARG A 49 13.97 41.44 -19.02
C ARG A 49 12.67 40.90 -19.59
N ASN A 50 12.72 40.03 -20.60
CA ASN A 50 11.52 39.45 -21.20
C ASN A 50 10.67 38.74 -20.15
N LEU A 51 11.27 37.91 -19.30
CA LEU A 51 10.57 37.24 -18.21
C LEU A 51 10.03 38.26 -17.19
N TYR A 52 10.89 39.17 -16.73
CA TYR A 52 10.54 40.17 -15.72
C TYR A 52 9.37 41.06 -16.14
N GLU A 53 9.41 41.65 -17.34
CA GLU A 53 8.35 42.55 -17.80
C GLU A 53 7.08 41.82 -18.22
N LYS A 54 7.22 40.78 -19.06
CA LYS A 54 6.07 40.20 -19.78
C LYS A 54 5.32 39.15 -18.96
N VAL A 55 6.04 38.43 -18.09
CA VAL A 55 5.47 37.31 -17.32
C VAL A 55 5.25 37.71 -15.87
N LEU A 56 6.21 38.44 -15.28
CA LEU A 56 6.20 38.73 -13.84
C LEU A 56 5.64 40.11 -13.49
N GLY A 57 5.30 40.95 -14.48
CA GLY A 57 4.66 42.25 -14.25
C GLY A 57 5.62 43.40 -13.89
N GLY A 58 6.92 43.21 -14.08
CA GLY A 58 7.95 44.22 -13.86
C GLY A 58 7.99 44.71 -12.40
N PRO A 59 8.23 46.01 -12.14
CA PRO A 59 8.36 46.53 -10.78
C PRO A 59 7.10 46.44 -9.91
N ARG A 60 5.93 46.18 -10.51
CA ARG A 60 4.67 45.94 -9.80
C ARG A 60 4.49 44.49 -9.38
N GLY A 61 5.30 43.61 -9.98
CA GLY A 61 5.27 42.17 -9.78
C GLY A 61 5.81 41.72 -8.44
N GLU A 62 5.81 40.41 -8.25
CA GLU A 62 6.27 39.75 -7.01
C GLU A 62 7.75 40.01 -6.72
N LEU A 63 8.57 40.26 -7.75
CA LEU A 63 10.00 40.53 -7.59
C LEU A 63 10.32 41.95 -7.11
N GLY A 64 9.46 42.93 -7.38
CA GLY A 64 9.74 44.36 -7.13
C GLY A 64 10.79 44.96 -8.08
N TYR A 65 11.44 46.06 -7.68
CA TYR A 65 12.48 46.72 -8.49
C TYR A 65 13.77 45.90 -8.56
N PRO A 66 14.56 45.99 -9.65
CA PRO A 66 15.92 45.46 -9.66
C PRO A 66 16.77 46.14 -8.58
N ILE A 67 17.71 45.39 -8.01
CA ILE A 67 18.75 45.87 -7.09
C ILE A 67 20.17 45.62 -7.61
N SER A 68 20.29 44.97 -8.77
CA SER A 68 21.52 44.89 -9.54
C SER A 68 21.24 45.04 -11.03
N ASP A 69 22.26 45.53 -11.74
CA ASP A 69 22.47 45.35 -13.17
C ASP A 69 22.61 43.86 -13.52
N GLU A 70 22.53 43.51 -14.80
CA GLU A 70 22.71 42.11 -15.22
C GLU A 70 24.18 41.73 -15.06
N LYS A 71 24.44 40.71 -14.25
CA LYS A 71 25.79 40.25 -13.93
C LYS A 71 26.03 38.84 -14.45
N THR A 72 27.29 38.57 -14.75
CA THR A 72 27.78 37.22 -15.01
C THR A 72 28.23 36.60 -13.70
N TRP A 73 27.80 35.37 -13.42
CA TRP A 73 28.37 34.64 -12.31
C TRP A 73 29.81 34.19 -12.65
N PRO A 74 30.83 34.52 -11.83
CA PRO A 74 32.24 34.31 -12.18
C PRO A 74 32.55 32.88 -12.62
N GLY A 75 33.27 32.74 -13.75
CA GLY A 75 33.70 31.44 -14.28
C GLY A 75 32.60 30.61 -14.96
N THR A 76 31.41 31.17 -15.17
CA THR A 76 30.27 30.47 -15.79
C THR A 76 29.62 31.31 -16.90
N ASN A 77 28.72 30.70 -17.67
CA ASN A 77 27.84 31.40 -18.62
C ASN A 77 26.51 31.85 -18.01
N ILE A 78 26.35 31.70 -16.70
CA ILE A 78 25.13 32.09 -16.00
C ILE A 78 25.06 33.61 -15.90
N ARG A 79 23.88 34.16 -16.19
CA ARG A 79 23.53 35.58 -16.07
C ARG A 79 22.46 35.76 -15.01
N TYR A 80 22.46 36.87 -14.30
CA TYR A 80 21.43 37.14 -13.31
C TYR A 80 21.20 38.62 -13.05
N ASN A 81 20.00 38.94 -12.57
CA ASN A 81 19.67 40.20 -11.90
C ASN A 81 19.07 39.88 -10.53
N ASP A 82 19.55 40.54 -9.48
CA ASP A 82 18.88 40.55 -8.18
C ASP A 82 17.76 41.61 -8.18
N PHE A 83 16.62 41.28 -7.57
CA PHE A 83 15.44 42.13 -7.42
C PHE A 83 15.03 42.20 -5.96
N GLN A 84 14.31 43.23 -5.53
CA GLN A 84 13.97 43.45 -4.11
C GLN A 84 13.52 42.19 -3.35
N LYS A 85 12.77 41.27 -3.99
CA LYS A 85 12.21 40.07 -3.36
C LYS A 85 12.63 38.74 -4.03
N GLY A 86 13.66 38.74 -4.87
CA GLY A 86 14.13 37.50 -5.51
C GLY A 86 15.27 37.74 -6.49
N VAL A 87 15.53 36.74 -7.31
CA VAL A 87 16.55 36.78 -8.37
C VAL A 87 15.95 36.23 -9.66
N VAL A 88 16.33 36.80 -10.80
CA VAL A 88 16.13 36.14 -12.09
C VAL A 88 17.48 35.66 -12.58
N VAL A 89 17.57 34.37 -12.86
CA VAL A 89 18.79 33.71 -13.34
C VAL A 89 18.54 33.16 -14.73
N TRP A 90 19.54 33.22 -15.59
CA TRP A 90 19.53 32.67 -16.94
C TRP A 90 20.76 31.78 -17.14
N SER A 91 20.54 30.57 -17.68
CA SER A 91 21.59 29.71 -18.23
C SER A 91 21.28 29.36 -19.69
N PRO A 92 22.29 29.06 -20.53
CA PRO A 92 22.08 28.53 -21.88
C PRO A 92 21.17 27.30 -21.92
N GLU A 93 21.23 26.46 -20.87
CA GLU A 93 20.53 25.18 -20.76
C GLU A 93 19.06 25.34 -20.36
N SER A 94 18.75 26.28 -19.46
CA SER A 94 17.43 26.37 -18.81
C SER A 94 16.63 27.64 -19.11
N GLY A 95 17.24 28.62 -19.80
CA GLY A 95 16.63 29.93 -20.06
C GLY A 95 16.48 30.77 -18.79
N ALA A 96 15.69 31.85 -18.87
CA ALA A 96 15.45 32.73 -17.72
C ALA A 96 14.42 32.14 -16.76
N ARG A 97 14.74 32.13 -15.46
CA ARG A 97 13.86 31.64 -14.39
C ARG A 97 13.93 32.59 -13.19
N ALA A 98 12.77 32.89 -12.61
CA ALA A 98 12.68 33.68 -11.40
C ALA A 98 12.62 32.77 -10.18
N VAL A 99 13.34 33.15 -9.13
CA VAL A 99 13.40 32.45 -7.86
C VAL A 99 13.20 33.47 -6.74
N THR A 100 12.06 33.41 -6.08
CA THR A 100 11.71 34.21 -4.89
C THR A 100 11.90 33.39 -3.61
N GLU A 101 11.59 32.11 -3.72
CA GLU A 101 11.61 31.12 -2.66
C GLU A 101 11.99 29.74 -3.21
N LEU A 102 12.51 28.90 -2.33
CA LEU A 102 12.84 27.49 -2.55
C LEU A 102 12.35 26.70 -1.33
N GLU A 103 12.10 25.42 -1.51
CA GLU A 103 11.86 24.48 -0.42
C GLU A 103 12.73 23.25 -0.61
N LEU A 104 13.50 22.89 0.42
CA LEU A 104 14.09 21.57 0.55
C LEU A 104 13.05 20.64 1.19
N TYR A 105 12.59 19.65 0.44
CA TYR A 105 11.77 18.54 0.95
C TYR A 105 12.60 17.27 1.03
N LEU A 106 12.80 16.73 2.23
CA LEU A 106 13.40 15.42 2.45
C LEU A 106 12.28 14.40 2.60
N SER A 107 12.20 13.47 1.67
CA SER A 107 11.15 12.45 1.65
C SER A 107 11.67 11.16 2.26
N TRP A 108 12.39 10.32 1.52
CA TRP A 108 12.77 8.98 1.99
C TRP A 108 14.25 8.86 2.33
N VAL A 109 14.53 8.00 3.31
CA VAL A 109 15.85 7.39 3.50
C VAL A 109 15.69 5.87 3.49
N ARG A 110 16.65 5.19 2.87
CA ARG A 110 16.69 3.73 2.77
C ARG A 110 18.12 3.27 3.01
N ALA A 111 18.37 2.66 4.15
CA ALA A 111 19.50 1.75 4.33
C ALA A 111 19.11 0.43 3.65
N GLY A 112 20.03 -0.20 2.93
CA GLY A 112 19.77 -1.57 2.49
C GLY A 112 19.84 -2.52 3.69
N SER A 113 19.60 -3.80 3.44
CA SER A 113 19.87 -4.92 4.34
C SER A 113 21.20 -4.80 5.10
N MET A 114 21.17 -4.97 6.43
CA MET A 114 22.35 -5.09 7.28
C MET A 114 22.51 -6.52 7.78
N ASP A 115 23.76 -6.96 7.94
CA ASP A 115 24.10 -8.27 8.50
C ASP A 115 24.87 -8.03 9.80
N ASP A 116 24.14 -7.91 10.92
CA ASP A 116 24.72 -7.74 12.27
C ASP A 116 24.90 -9.09 13.00
N GLY A 117 25.00 -10.18 12.23
CA GLY A 117 25.23 -11.53 12.72
C GLY A 117 23.96 -12.36 12.90
N ILE A 118 24.11 -13.50 13.59
CA ILE A 118 23.17 -14.65 13.50
C ILE A 118 21.78 -14.38 14.11
N PHE A 119 21.56 -13.25 14.80
CA PHE A 119 20.33 -12.97 15.53
C PHE A 119 19.73 -11.57 15.37
N ASP A 120 20.38 -10.66 14.63
CA ASP A 120 19.82 -9.35 14.29
C ASP A 120 20.26 -8.94 12.88
N SER A 121 19.30 -8.61 12.02
CA SER A 121 19.54 -8.14 10.65
C SER A 121 18.71 -6.90 10.33
N SER A 122 18.03 -6.32 11.32
CA SER A 122 17.20 -5.13 11.14
C SER A 122 17.94 -3.91 11.63
N CYS A 123 18.34 -3.04 10.71
CA CYS A 123 18.77 -1.71 11.07
C CYS A 123 17.57 -0.89 11.55
N GLU A 124 17.69 -0.26 12.72
CA GLU A 124 16.75 0.77 13.14
C GLU A 124 17.27 2.15 12.80
N ILE A 125 16.98 2.67 11.61
CA ILE A 125 17.58 3.94 11.20
C ILE A 125 17.06 5.15 11.99
N ILE A 126 17.99 5.98 12.45
CA ILE A 126 17.75 7.34 12.96
C ILE A 126 18.44 8.36 12.06
N THR A 127 17.77 9.49 11.79
CA THR A 127 18.37 10.56 10.96
C THR A 127 18.69 11.81 11.79
N TYR A 128 19.83 12.41 11.47
CA TYR A 128 20.23 13.73 11.95
C TYR A 128 20.34 14.65 10.74
N THR A 129 19.49 15.67 10.69
CA THR A 129 19.43 16.63 9.59
C THR A 129 19.95 17.97 10.07
N SER A 130 20.85 18.55 9.28
CA SER A 130 21.33 19.92 9.50
C SER A 130 21.18 20.70 8.19
N VAL A 131 20.63 21.92 8.28
CA VAL A 131 20.42 22.80 7.13
C VAL A 131 21.07 24.15 7.39
N TRP A 132 21.77 24.68 6.39
CA TRP A 132 22.44 25.97 6.43
C TRP A 132 22.02 26.82 5.23
N VAL A 133 21.83 28.11 5.48
CA VAL A 133 21.63 29.13 4.46
C VAL A 133 22.64 30.26 4.70
N ASP A 134 23.44 30.58 3.69
CA ASP A 134 24.50 31.60 3.76
C ASP A 134 25.45 31.39 4.96
N GLY A 135 25.81 30.12 5.21
CA GLY A 135 26.66 29.69 6.32
C GLY A 135 25.98 29.65 7.70
N ASN A 136 24.76 30.16 7.84
CA ASN A 136 24.01 30.13 9.09
C ASN A 136 23.23 28.82 9.21
N CYS A 137 23.45 28.06 10.29
CA CYS A 137 22.68 26.86 10.57
C CYS A 137 21.28 27.28 11.01
N ILE A 138 20.26 26.95 10.21
CA ILE A 138 18.87 27.31 10.48
C ILE A 138 18.08 26.17 11.11
N GLU A 139 18.56 24.93 10.97
CA GLU A 139 17.94 23.75 11.57
C GLU A 139 18.99 22.73 11.96
N GLN A 140 18.79 22.11 13.14
CA GLN A 140 19.32 20.81 13.49
C GLN A 140 18.20 19.96 14.07
N ASP A 141 17.85 18.89 13.36
CA ASP A 141 16.76 18.00 13.77
C ASP A 141 17.23 16.56 13.85
N ARG A 142 16.65 15.83 14.81
CA ARG A 142 16.85 14.41 15.00
C ARG A 142 15.50 13.73 14.84
N ARG A 143 15.34 12.94 13.78
CA ARG A 143 14.11 12.21 13.51
C ARG A 143 14.31 10.73 13.71
N ARG A 144 13.38 10.15 14.47
CA ARG A 144 13.17 8.71 14.59
C ARG A 144 11.68 8.43 14.36
N PRO A 145 11.32 7.44 13.54
CA PRO A 145 9.94 6.95 13.47
C PRO A 145 9.41 6.54 14.84
N SER A 146 8.11 6.66 15.07
CA SER A 146 7.48 6.05 16.24
C SER A 146 7.38 4.54 16.05
N GLY A 147 8.22 3.76 16.74
CA GLY A 147 8.26 2.29 16.68
C GLY A 147 9.58 1.75 16.13
N HIS A 148 9.62 0.45 15.81
CA HIS A 148 10.71 -0.17 15.07
C HIS A 148 10.74 0.45 13.66
N ALA A 149 11.66 1.38 13.42
CA ALA A 149 11.97 1.84 12.08
C ALA A 149 12.70 0.68 11.41
N GLY A 150 12.18 0.13 10.32
CA GLY A 150 12.96 -0.85 9.56
C GLY A 150 14.15 -0.19 8.87
N ASP A 151 14.66 -0.82 7.81
CA ASP A 151 15.75 -0.31 6.99
C ASP A 151 15.41 0.97 6.19
N SER A 152 14.16 1.43 6.23
CA SER A 152 13.68 2.61 5.51
C SER A 152 12.52 3.34 6.21
N TYR A 153 12.44 4.67 6.04
CA TYR A 153 11.25 5.44 6.41
C TYR A 153 11.14 6.80 5.67
N ASN A 154 9.95 7.39 5.74
CA ASN A 154 9.67 8.76 5.26
C ASN A 154 10.05 9.80 6.34
N ILE A 155 11.12 10.56 6.08
CA ILE A 155 11.62 11.66 6.90
C ILE A 155 10.58 12.77 7.02
N ASP A 156 9.85 13.05 5.93
CA ASP A 156 8.84 14.10 5.80
C ASP A 156 9.25 15.47 6.39
N ALA A 157 10.42 15.96 5.97
CA ALA A 157 10.98 17.22 6.45
C ALA A 157 10.95 18.31 5.39
N ARG A 158 10.50 19.52 5.75
CA ARG A 158 10.42 20.66 4.84
C ARG A 158 11.15 21.87 5.40
N TYR A 159 11.95 22.49 4.55
CA TYR A 159 12.74 23.66 4.90
C TYR A 159 12.53 24.73 3.83
N PRO A 160 11.62 25.69 4.05
CA PRO A 160 11.41 26.80 3.14
C PRO A 160 12.53 27.83 3.27
N PHE A 161 12.96 28.36 2.13
CA PHE A 161 13.94 29.41 1.98
C PHE A 161 13.29 30.55 1.20
N ALA A 162 13.29 31.77 1.76
CA ALA A 162 12.69 32.93 1.12
C ALA A 162 13.74 34.01 0.83
N SER A 163 13.39 34.98 0.00
CA SER A 163 14.25 36.14 -0.35
C SER A 163 15.54 35.74 -1.04
N MET A 164 15.46 34.80 -2.00
CA MET A 164 16.62 34.29 -2.73
C MET A 164 17.40 35.39 -3.45
N ARG A 165 18.72 35.33 -3.34
CA ARG A 165 19.70 36.18 -4.03
C ARG A 165 20.61 35.33 -4.88
N ALA A 166 21.26 35.93 -5.86
CA ALA A 166 22.27 35.23 -6.65
C ALA A 166 23.40 34.65 -5.78
N GLY A 167 23.76 35.34 -4.69
CA GLY A 167 24.78 34.88 -3.74
C GLY A 167 24.32 33.83 -2.73
N THR A 168 23.04 33.44 -2.74
CA THR A 168 22.49 32.55 -1.72
C THR A 168 23.04 31.13 -1.85
N ASP A 169 23.68 30.65 -0.77
CA ASP A 169 24.19 29.29 -0.64
C ASP A 169 23.29 28.47 0.30
N ILE A 170 22.81 27.32 -0.17
CA ILE A 170 22.00 26.39 0.61
C ILE A 170 22.78 25.10 0.76
N ARG A 171 23.06 24.70 2.00
CA ARG A 171 23.71 23.43 2.30
C ARG A 171 22.83 22.60 3.20
N PHE A 172 22.79 21.30 2.99
CA PHE A 172 22.21 20.39 3.95
C PHE A 172 23.06 19.14 4.13
N LYS A 173 22.93 18.54 5.31
CA LYS A 173 23.51 17.25 5.65
C LYS A 173 22.47 16.38 6.31
N ILE A 174 22.37 15.14 5.85
CA ILE A 174 21.60 14.09 6.52
C ILE A 174 22.59 13.01 6.90
N ARG A 175 22.71 12.73 8.19
CA ARG A 175 23.44 11.60 8.75
C ARG A 175 22.43 10.53 9.16
N VAL A 176 22.78 9.27 8.92
CA VAL A 176 21.98 8.11 9.28
C VAL A 176 22.86 7.23 10.17
N ASP A 177 22.33 6.91 11.34
CA ASP A 177 22.93 5.96 12.27
C ASP A 177 21.97 4.79 12.48
N ASP A 178 22.52 3.64 12.83
CA ASP A 178 21.77 2.51 13.36
C ASP A 178 21.45 2.76 14.82
N TRP A 179 20.19 2.66 15.17
CA TRP A 179 19.74 2.92 16.52
C TRP A 179 19.76 1.62 17.33
N ASP A 180 20.56 1.61 18.39
CA ASP A 180 20.52 0.54 19.39
C ASP A 180 19.96 1.11 20.71
N GLN A 181 19.10 0.33 21.37
CA GLN A 181 18.59 0.65 22.69
C GLN A 181 19.64 0.47 23.78
N CYS A 182 20.61 -0.42 23.55
CA CYS A 182 21.54 -0.95 24.55
C CYS A 182 23.00 -0.56 24.30
N SER A 183 23.34 0.02 23.13
CA SER A 183 24.70 0.44 22.78
C SER A 183 24.74 1.83 22.12
N ASP A 184 25.94 2.29 21.75
CA ASP A 184 26.12 3.54 21.03
C ASP A 184 25.66 3.37 19.58
N ASN A 185 24.90 4.33 19.05
CA ASN A 185 24.40 4.26 17.67
C ASN A 185 25.55 4.20 16.66
N ASP A 186 25.54 3.21 15.79
CA ASP A 186 26.59 3.03 14.79
C ASP A 186 26.37 3.94 13.58
N TYR A 187 27.42 4.68 13.19
CA TYR A 187 27.35 5.53 12.01
C TYR A 187 27.29 4.68 10.72
N LEU A 188 26.22 4.88 9.95
CA LEU A 188 26.01 4.15 8.70
C LEU A 188 26.53 4.96 7.51
N ALA A 189 25.95 6.14 7.33
CA ALA A 189 26.23 6.98 6.18
C ALA A 189 25.81 8.42 6.40
N SER A 190 26.28 9.29 5.51
CA SER A 190 25.71 10.63 5.38
C SER A 190 25.66 11.08 3.93
N LEU A 191 24.69 11.95 3.66
CA LEU A 191 24.57 12.71 2.43
C LEU A 191 24.78 14.18 2.79
N GLU A 192 25.71 14.84 2.10
CA GLU A 192 25.91 16.28 2.18
C GLU A 192 25.77 16.88 0.78
N LYS A 193 24.95 17.93 0.66
CA LYS A 193 24.69 18.63 -0.59
C LYS A 193 24.75 20.13 -0.38
N GLN A 194 25.32 20.81 -1.37
CA GLN A 194 25.39 22.25 -1.45
C GLN A 194 24.77 22.70 -2.77
N PHE A 195 23.92 23.71 -2.70
CA PHE A 195 23.15 24.28 -3.78
C PHE A 195 23.34 25.78 -3.79
N ASP A 196 23.93 26.26 -4.86
CA ASP A 196 24.05 27.67 -5.18
C ASP A 196 23.55 27.92 -6.61
N ILE A 197 23.70 29.15 -7.08
CA ILE A 197 23.36 29.53 -8.45
C ILE A 197 24.15 28.74 -9.52
N THR A 198 25.35 28.23 -9.23
CA THR A 198 26.14 27.42 -10.18
C THR A 198 25.55 26.02 -10.39
N SER A 199 24.91 25.49 -9.35
CA SER A 199 24.07 24.29 -9.45
C SER A 199 22.63 24.60 -9.89
N PHE A 200 22.34 25.88 -10.16
CA PHE A 200 21.01 26.45 -10.39
C PHE A 200 20.00 26.00 -9.32
N TRP A 201 20.45 25.93 -8.06
CA TRP A 201 19.74 25.34 -6.92
C TRP A 201 19.05 24.01 -7.23
N GLY A 202 19.72 23.14 -7.98
CA GLY A 202 19.25 21.81 -8.38
C GLY A 202 18.30 21.78 -9.56
N MET A 203 17.92 22.92 -10.14
CA MET A 203 16.97 22.96 -11.25
C MET A 203 17.63 22.85 -12.65
N ASP A 204 18.97 22.87 -12.76
CA ASP A 204 19.70 22.86 -14.06
C ASP A 204 19.82 21.47 -14.69
N ASN A 205 19.82 20.40 -13.89
CA ASN A 205 20.21 19.05 -14.37
C ASN A 205 19.07 18.27 -15.06
N GLY A 206 18.05 18.95 -15.59
CA GLY A 206 16.87 18.32 -16.19
C GLY A 206 15.97 17.55 -15.19
N ALA A 207 16.29 17.61 -13.89
CA ALA A 207 15.57 16.93 -12.82
C ALA A 207 14.57 17.86 -12.09
N ASP A 208 14.48 19.14 -12.48
CA ASP A 208 13.59 20.14 -11.85
C ASP A 208 13.74 20.18 -10.30
N GLY A 209 14.96 19.90 -9.81
CA GLY A 209 15.26 19.85 -8.38
C GLY A 209 14.96 18.53 -7.66
N VAL A 210 14.59 17.46 -8.37
CA VAL A 210 14.18 16.17 -7.77
C VAL A 210 15.31 15.14 -7.79
N TYR A 211 15.56 14.51 -6.66
CA TYR A 211 16.61 13.52 -6.46
C TYR A 211 16.03 12.26 -5.82
N ALA A 212 15.62 11.27 -6.61
CA ALA A 212 15.12 9.99 -6.11
C ALA A 212 16.22 8.91 -6.19
N GLY A 213 16.38 8.12 -5.13
CA GLY A 213 17.36 7.04 -5.03
C GLY A 213 18.81 7.53 -4.95
N HIS A 214 19.03 8.79 -4.56
CA HIS A 214 20.34 9.42 -4.61
C HIS A 214 21.27 8.84 -3.52
N PRO A 215 22.45 8.29 -3.86
CA PRO A 215 23.30 7.58 -2.89
C PRO A 215 24.00 8.53 -1.91
N SER A 216 24.38 8.00 -0.75
CA SER A 216 25.24 8.67 0.23
C SER A 216 26.61 9.06 -0.37
N THR A 217 27.17 10.15 0.14
CA THR A 217 28.51 10.62 -0.25
C THR A 217 29.62 10.11 0.67
N HIS A 218 29.27 9.68 1.89
CA HIS A 218 30.18 9.07 2.84
C HIS A 218 29.64 7.74 3.35
N LYS A 219 30.49 6.70 3.34
CA LYS A 219 30.24 5.36 3.92
C LYS A 219 31.19 5.14 5.10
N SER A 220 30.78 4.38 6.11
CA SER A 220 31.74 3.82 7.08
C SER A 220 32.55 2.70 6.43
N GLY A 221 33.83 2.57 6.83
CA GLY A 221 34.74 1.54 6.32
C GLY A 221 34.52 0.16 6.92
N ASP A 222 33.74 0.06 8.02
CA ASP A 222 33.66 -1.15 8.86
C ASP A 222 32.24 -1.73 9.00
N ALA A 223 31.17 -1.12 8.46
CA ALA A 223 29.84 -1.75 8.50
C ALA A 223 29.78 -2.92 7.49
N PRO A 224 29.67 -4.18 7.95
CA PRO A 224 29.70 -5.31 7.03
C PRO A 224 28.46 -5.26 6.11
N ARG A 225 28.72 -5.17 4.79
CA ARG A 225 27.79 -5.46 3.67
C ARG A 225 26.68 -4.44 3.31
N LEU A 226 26.73 -3.19 3.74
CA LEU A 226 25.80 -2.16 3.22
C LEU A 226 26.11 -1.71 1.78
N ASN A 227 25.21 -2.07 0.85
CA ASN A 227 25.36 -1.73 -0.58
C ASN A 227 25.41 -0.21 -0.83
N THR A 228 24.59 0.61 -0.15
CA THR A 228 24.65 2.10 -0.04
C THR A 228 23.38 2.54 0.69
N VAL A 229 23.44 3.61 1.52
CA VAL A 229 22.21 4.33 1.93
C VAL A 229 21.78 5.26 0.80
N LYS A 230 20.49 5.25 0.45
CA LYS A 230 19.90 6.11 -0.59
C LYS A 230 18.89 7.09 0.02
N TYR A 231 18.77 8.27 -0.58
CA TYR A 231 17.90 9.36 -0.13
C TYR A 231 17.03 9.85 -1.29
N ASP A 232 15.79 10.19 -0.96
CA ASP A 232 14.88 10.90 -1.85
C ASP A 232 14.65 12.32 -1.33
N PHE A 233 14.98 13.34 -2.11
CA PHE A 233 14.74 14.73 -1.74
C PHE A 233 14.45 15.63 -2.95
N ARG A 234 13.87 16.79 -2.69
CA ARG A 234 13.63 17.84 -3.67
C ARG A 234 14.18 19.16 -3.16
N ILE A 235 14.78 19.97 -4.02
CA ILE A 235 14.99 21.40 -3.80
C ILE A 235 14.38 22.16 -4.99
N SER A 236 13.28 22.86 -4.77
CA SER A 236 12.57 23.56 -5.85
C SER A 236 11.74 24.71 -5.30
N PRO A 237 11.30 25.67 -6.13
CA PRO A 237 10.35 26.67 -5.69
C PRO A 237 9.09 26.02 -5.10
N PRO A 238 8.57 26.50 -3.96
CA PRO A 238 7.19 26.22 -3.58
C PRO A 238 6.29 26.68 -4.71
N SER A 239 5.15 26.03 -4.87
CA SER A 239 4.36 26.25 -6.07
C SER A 239 2.90 26.47 -5.75
N LEU A 240 2.38 27.58 -6.27
CA LEU A 240 0.98 27.96 -6.22
C LEU A 240 0.35 27.62 -7.57
N LEU A 241 -0.73 26.85 -7.54
CA LEU A 241 -1.54 26.58 -8.74
C LEU A 241 -2.24 27.86 -9.19
N ASP A 242 -2.35 28.06 -10.50
CA ASP A 242 -3.06 29.21 -11.06
C ASP A 242 -4.53 28.81 -11.24
N PRO A 243 -5.48 29.41 -10.49
CA PRO A 243 -6.89 29.02 -10.58
C PRO A 243 -7.50 29.29 -11.96
N LYS A 244 -6.84 30.06 -12.84
CA LYS A 244 -7.28 30.31 -14.21
C LYS A 244 -6.83 29.24 -15.19
N LYS A 245 -5.85 28.41 -14.84
CA LYS A 245 -5.33 27.36 -15.72
C LYS A 245 -6.09 26.05 -15.51
N HIS A 246 -6.18 25.27 -16.58
CA HIS A 246 -6.86 23.99 -16.55
C HIS A 246 -6.12 23.00 -15.65
N PHE A 247 -6.85 22.14 -14.93
CA PHE A 247 -6.27 21.15 -14.01
C PHE A 247 -5.15 20.33 -14.68
N ARG A 248 -5.38 19.88 -15.93
CA ARG A 248 -4.43 19.04 -16.66
C ARG A 248 -3.12 19.72 -17.09
N VAL A 249 -3.03 21.06 -17.11
CA VAL A 249 -1.78 21.77 -17.43
C VAL A 249 -0.96 22.15 -16.20
N GLN A 250 -1.44 21.77 -15.02
CA GLN A 250 -0.72 22.07 -13.80
C GLN A 250 -0.65 20.86 -12.91
N ALA A 251 -1.80 20.34 -12.48
CA ALA A 251 -1.94 19.25 -11.52
C ALA A 251 -2.08 17.87 -12.15
N TRP A 252 -1.54 17.68 -13.35
CA TRP A 252 -1.50 16.37 -14.00
C TRP A 252 -0.24 16.17 -14.83
N TRP A 253 0.14 14.90 -15.00
CA TRP A 253 1.28 14.47 -15.80
C TRP A 253 1.08 14.77 -17.30
N ARG A 254 2.15 15.18 -17.98
CA ARG A 254 2.15 15.44 -19.43
C ARG A 254 2.39 14.21 -20.31
N PHE A 255 2.66 13.06 -19.70
CA PHE A 255 3.05 11.83 -20.39
C PHE A 255 1.99 10.74 -20.21
N ASP A 256 2.03 9.75 -21.11
CA ASP A 256 1.13 8.61 -21.10
C ASP A 256 1.40 7.65 -19.94
N ASN A 257 0.36 6.91 -19.54
CA ASN A 257 0.44 5.84 -18.55
C ASN A 257 1.58 4.85 -18.83
N PRO A 258 2.69 4.91 -18.08
CA PRO A 258 3.85 4.11 -18.39
C PRO A 258 3.71 2.70 -17.82
N LYS A 259 4.38 1.75 -18.45
CA LYS A 259 4.30 0.32 -18.12
C LYS A 259 5.63 -0.18 -17.62
N THR A 260 5.60 -1.08 -16.64
CA THR A 260 6.78 -1.82 -16.21
C THR A 260 6.40 -3.30 -16.18
N GLU A 261 7.02 -4.09 -17.06
CA GLU A 261 6.66 -5.51 -17.26
C GLU A 261 6.79 -6.31 -15.95
N LYS A 262 7.87 -6.08 -15.21
CA LYS A 262 8.12 -6.72 -13.92
C LYS A 262 8.69 -5.75 -12.89
N LEU A 263 8.02 -5.59 -11.76
CA LEU A 263 8.51 -4.90 -10.58
C LEU A 263 9.47 -5.81 -9.81
N SER A 264 10.59 -5.27 -9.32
CA SER A 264 11.61 -6.03 -8.59
C SER A 264 11.21 -6.31 -7.14
N ARG A 265 11.88 -7.28 -6.50
CA ARG A 265 11.74 -7.53 -5.06
C ARG A 265 12.18 -6.33 -4.20
N GLU A 266 13.19 -5.59 -4.65
CA GLU A 266 13.57 -4.31 -4.00
C GLU A 266 12.41 -3.30 -4.08
N MET A 267 11.70 -3.21 -5.21
CA MET A 267 10.52 -2.35 -5.33
C MET A 267 9.37 -2.84 -4.44
N TYR A 268 9.22 -4.15 -4.26
CA TYR A 268 8.22 -4.75 -3.37
C TYR A 268 8.48 -4.38 -1.89
N ALA A 269 9.71 -4.58 -1.42
CA ALA A 269 10.12 -4.20 -0.07
C ALA A 269 9.94 -2.68 0.17
N ASN A 270 10.36 -1.85 -0.78
CA ASN A 270 10.16 -0.40 -0.68
C ASN A 270 8.69 0.04 -0.69
N THR A 271 7.77 -0.82 -1.14
CA THR A 271 6.34 -0.50 -1.19
C THR A 271 5.64 -0.80 0.13
N PHE A 272 6.05 -1.86 0.83
CA PHE A 272 5.40 -2.33 2.04
C PHE A 272 6.32 -2.26 3.24
N ARG A 273 5.87 -1.54 4.29
CA ARG A 273 6.67 -1.28 5.50
C ARG A 273 7.02 -2.51 6.34
N ASP A 274 6.46 -3.67 6.02
CA ASP A 274 6.59 -4.94 6.71
C ASP A 274 7.33 -6.01 5.88
N VAL A 275 7.97 -5.61 4.78
CA VAL A 275 8.73 -6.50 3.89
C VAL A 275 10.19 -6.05 3.85
N ASP A 276 11.10 -6.98 4.16
CA ASP A 276 12.54 -6.75 4.08
C ASP A 276 13.12 -7.31 2.76
N VAL A 277 14.19 -6.68 2.27
CA VAL A 277 15.00 -7.07 1.11
C VAL A 277 16.07 -8.11 1.45
N THR A 278 16.31 -8.39 2.75
CA THR A 278 17.27 -9.41 3.23
C THR A 278 16.83 -10.80 2.74
N GLY A 279 17.29 -11.18 1.55
CA GLY A 279 17.15 -12.51 0.99
C GLY A 279 17.93 -13.56 1.78
N ASN A 280 17.61 -13.73 3.06
CA ASN A 280 18.10 -14.82 3.87
C ASN A 280 17.10 -15.96 3.76
N TRP A 281 17.56 -17.10 3.28
CA TRP A 281 16.72 -18.28 3.06
C TRP A 281 15.93 -18.71 4.31
N PHE A 282 16.37 -18.28 5.50
CA PHE A 282 15.73 -18.52 6.80
C PHE A 282 14.51 -17.63 7.06
N GLU A 283 14.47 -16.40 6.54
CA GLU A 283 13.29 -15.52 6.63
C GLU A 283 12.26 -15.82 5.53
N GLU A 284 12.69 -16.14 4.31
CA GLU A 284 11.81 -16.68 3.26
C GLU A 284 11.14 -18.00 3.67
N PHE A 285 11.80 -18.77 4.54
CA PHE A 285 11.25 -19.98 5.16
C PHE A 285 10.20 -19.68 6.24
N LEU A 286 10.34 -18.58 6.98
CA LEU A 286 9.40 -18.16 8.04
C LEU A 286 8.21 -17.33 7.50
N ASN A 287 8.36 -16.62 6.38
CA ASN A 287 7.37 -15.74 5.77
C ASN A 287 6.98 -16.16 4.32
N PRO A 288 6.44 -17.38 4.09
CA PRO A 288 6.12 -17.88 2.76
C PRO A 288 5.04 -17.07 2.02
N PHE A 289 4.32 -16.19 2.72
CA PHE A 289 3.29 -15.34 2.15
C PHE A 289 3.88 -14.18 1.34
N ASP A 290 5.05 -13.65 1.71
CA ASP A 290 5.62 -12.47 1.03
C ASP A 290 6.17 -12.82 -0.34
N SER A 291 6.92 -13.93 -0.44
CA SER A 291 7.39 -14.44 -1.73
C SER A 291 6.23 -14.86 -2.63
N LEU A 292 5.18 -15.48 -2.07
CA LEU A 292 3.99 -15.85 -2.80
C LEU A 292 3.21 -14.61 -3.29
N PHE A 293 3.02 -13.60 -2.43
CA PHE A 293 2.30 -12.38 -2.75
C PHE A 293 3.06 -11.55 -3.78
N TYR A 294 4.39 -11.50 -3.68
CA TYR A 294 5.23 -10.89 -4.70
C TYR A 294 4.99 -11.51 -6.09
N GLU A 295 5.10 -12.84 -6.19
CA GLU A 295 5.00 -13.56 -7.47
C GLU A 295 3.59 -13.55 -8.08
N LEU A 296 2.55 -13.40 -7.26
CA LEU A 296 1.16 -13.57 -7.71
C LEU A 296 0.38 -12.27 -7.85
N ALA A 297 0.72 -11.27 -7.06
CA ALA A 297 -0.04 -10.02 -7.00
C ALA A 297 0.80 -8.79 -7.32
N TYR A 298 2.12 -8.83 -7.10
CA TYR A 298 2.96 -7.63 -7.17
C TYR A 298 3.81 -7.52 -8.43
N ASP A 299 4.53 -8.59 -8.82
CA ASP A 299 5.60 -8.49 -9.82
C ASP A 299 5.09 -7.98 -11.18
N GLN A 300 3.90 -8.38 -11.61
CA GLN A 300 3.29 -7.95 -12.88
C GLN A 300 2.25 -6.84 -12.71
N LEU A 301 2.13 -6.24 -11.52
CA LEU A 301 1.08 -5.26 -11.22
C LEU A 301 1.10 -4.07 -12.19
N ALA A 302 2.30 -3.59 -12.54
CA ALA A 302 2.51 -2.45 -13.45
C ALA A 302 2.59 -2.83 -14.94
N ALA A 303 2.42 -4.11 -15.31
CA ALA A 303 2.60 -4.57 -16.70
C ALA A 303 1.57 -3.96 -17.67
N LYS A 304 0.36 -3.66 -17.17
CA LYS A 304 -0.71 -3.00 -17.94
C LYS A 304 -0.69 -1.47 -17.81
N GLY A 305 0.21 -0.92 -17.00
CA GLY A 305 0.36 0.50 -16.75
C GLY A 305 0.18 0.86 -15.26
N THR A 306 0.68 2.01 -14.85
CA THR A 306 0.67 2.50 -13.47
C THR A 306 -0.45 3.50 -13.16
N CYS A 307 -1.66 3.32 -13.72
CA CYS A 307 -2.75 4.30 -13.62
C CYS A 307 -3.08 4.72 -12.18
N PHE A 308 -3.11 3.76 -11.25
CA PHE A 308 -3.28 4.05 -9.82
C PHE A 308 -2.11 4.87 -9.25
N GLY A 309 -0.86 4.52 -9.62
CA GLY A 309 0.34 5.20 -9.13
C GLY A 309 0.43 6.64 -9.62
N MET A 310 0.10 6.90 -10.89
CA MET A 310 0.01 8.26 -11.44
C MET A 310 -1.04 9.11 -10.74
N SER A 311 -2.22 8.52 -10.53
CA SER A 311 -3.33 9.23 -9.87
C SER A 311 -3.01 9.51 -8.40
N LEU A 312 -2.39 8.55 -7.71
CA LEU A 312 -1.98 8.70 -6.32
C LEU A 312 -0.85 9.72 -6.18
N GLU A 313 0.18 9.67 -7.02
CA GLU A 313 1.31 10.59 -6.91
C GLU A 313 0.90 12.04 -7.22
N ALA A 314 -0.03 12.25 -8.16
CA ALA A 314 -0.62 13.57 -8.38
C ALA A 314 -1.41 14.05 -7.14
N LEU A 315 -2.14 13.14 -6.48
CA LEU A 315 -2.84 13.46 -5.23
C LEU A 315 -1.86 13.80 -4.10
N TYR A 316 -0.72 13.12 -4.01
CA TYR A 316 0.35 13.47 -3.07
C TYR A 316 0.94 14.86 -3.37
N ALA A 317 1.17 15.21 -4.64
CA ALA A 317 1.67 16.53 -5.05
C ALA A 317 0.73 17.66 -4.67
N LEU A 318 -0.58 17.47 -4.91
CA LEU A 318 -1.64 18.40 -4.50
C LEU A 318 -1.73 18.61 -2.98
N ASN A 319 -1.28 17.63 -2.19
CA ASN A 319 -1.18 17.71 -0.72
C ASN A 319 0.24 18.06 -0.25
N SER A 320 1.11 18.49 -1.16
CA SER A 320 2.52 18.82 -0.91
C SER A 320 3.36 17.68 -0.31
N ALA A 321 2.88 16.43 -0.34
CA ALA A 321 3.52 15.25 0.24
C ALA A 321 4.37 14.46 -0.78
N SER A 322 4.65 15.05 -1.95
CA SER A 322 5.33 14.41 -3.07
C SER A 322 6.73 14.99 -3.29
N LEU A 323 7.63 14.17 -3.85
CA LEU A 323 8.88 14.61 -4.47
C LEU A 323 8.67 15.52 -5.69
N PHE A 324 7.48 15.53 -6.28
CA PHE A 324 7.11 16.35 -7.43
C PHE A 324 6.16 17.45 -6.94
N ALA A 325 6.65 18.69 -6.90
CA ALA A 325 5.82 19.83 -6.49
C ALA A 325 4.85 20.19 -7.62
N GLU A 326 3.69 20.76 -7.32
CA GLU A 326 2.91 21.39 -8.38
C GLU A 326 3.71 22.50 -9.09
N PRO A 327 3.35 23.00 -10.28
CA PRO A 327 2.62 22.28 -11.33
C PRO A 327 3.39 21.02 -11.76
N ILE A 328 2.89 19.82 -11.46
CA ILE A 328 3.54 18.54 -11.80
C ILE A 328 3.64 18.29 -13.31
N TYR A 329 2.87 19.01 -14.12
CA TYR A 329 2.91 18.95 -15.58
C TYR A 329 4.31 19.21 -16.17
N ARG A 330 5.18 19.96 -15.46
CA ARG A 330 6.54 20.27 -15.90
C ARG A 330 7.45 19.03 -15.97
N TYR A 331 7.22 18.04 -15.10
CA TYR A 331 8.12 16.91 -14.98
C TYR A 331 8.00 15.94 -16.17
N PRO A 332 9.11 15.56 -16.84
CA PRO A 332 9.12 14.51 -17.83
C PRO A 332 8.97 13.12 -17.20
N LEU A 333 8.68 12.12 -18.03
CA LEU A 333 8.86 10.73 -17.65
C LEU A 333 10.36 10.40 -17.62
N THR A 334 10.89 10.12 -16.43
CA THR A 334 12.27 9.69 -16.21
C THR A 334 12.29 8.38 -15.42
N SER A 335 13.45 7.73 -15.28
CA SER A 335 13.60 6.55 -14.40
C SER A 335 13.19 6.85 -12.95
N ALA A 336 13.52 8.04 -12.44
CA ALA A 336 13.13 8.48 -11.10
C ALA A 336 11.60 8.62 -10.97
N THR A 337 10.96 9.29 -11.93
CA THR A 337 9.50 9.42 -11.98
C THR A 337 8.83 8.04 -12.07
N GLN A 338 9.30 7.19 -12.99
CA GLN A 338 8.77 5.82 -13.13
C GLN A 338 8.87 5.02 -11.84
N GLN A 339 9.99 5.14 -11.11
CA GLN A 339 10.22 4.44 -9.86
C GLN A 339 9.18 4.83 -8.80
N VAL A 340 8.94 6.14 -8.62
CA VAL A 340 7.93 6.64 -7.67
C VAL A 340 6.52 6.20 -8.09
N LEU A 341 6.20 6.28 -9.38
CA LEU A 341 4.91 5.84 -9.91
C LEU A 341 4.68 4.34 -9.70
N ASN A 342 5.69 3.50 -9.93
CA ASN A 342 5.64 2.06 -9.68
C ASN A 342 5.40 1.75 -8.20
N LEU A 343 6.14 2.44 -7.31
CA LEU A 343 6.00 2.30 -5.86
C LEU A 343 4.58 2.64 -5.41
N LYS A 344 4.05 3.80 -5.82
CA LYS A 344 2.67 4.21 -5.51
C LYS A 344 1.63 3.33 -6.18
N HIS A 345 1.92 2.74 -7.34
CA HIS A 345 1.03 1.77 -7.97
C HIS A 345 0.85 0.53 -7.09
N GLY A 346 1.90 0.11 -6.37
CA GLY A 346 1.85 -0.96 -5.38
C GLY A 346 0.87 -0.71 -4.23
N TYR A 347 0.59 0.54 -3.88
CA TYR A 347 -0.27 0.86 -2.72
C TYR A 347 -1.72 0.41 -2.93
N GLN A 348 -2.16 0.20 -4.18
CA GLN A 348 -3.52 -0.27 -4.49
C GLN A 348 -3.84 -1.64 -3.89
N ILE A 349 -2.81 -2.48 -3.73
CA ILE A 349 -2.93 -3.80 -3.10
C ILE A 349 -2.45 -3.81 -1.65
N GLY A 350 -2.18 -2.64 -1.06
CA GLY A 350 -1.83 -2.50 0.35
C GLY A 350 -3.01 -2.71 1.28
N ALA A 351 -2.72 -3.05 2.54
CA ALA A 351 -3.76 -3.38 3.53
C ALA A 351 -4.81 -2.28 3.73
N SER A 352 -4.42 -0.99 3.73
CA SER A 352 -5.36 0.12 3.88
C SER A 352 -6.35 0.18 2.71
N SER A 353 -5.85 0.11 1.48
CA SER A 353 -6.64 0.05 0.26
C SER A 353 -7.59 -1.14 0.23
N ILE A 354 -7.08 -2.35 0.50
CA ILE A 354 -7.90 -3.57 0.49
C ILE A 354 -8.97 -3.52 1.59
N ARG A 355 -8.62 -3.07 2.81
CA ARG A 355 -9.59 -2.90 3.91
C ARG A 355 -10.71 -1.94 3.52
N TRP A 356 -10.35 -0.82 2.91
CA TRP A 356 -11.30 0.18 2.44
C TRP A 356 -12.26 -0.40 1.40
N ILE A 357 -11.72 -1.09 0.40
CA ILE A 357 -12.52 -1.75 -0.65
C ILE A 357 -13.50 -2.75 -0.04
N ILE A 358 -13.06 -3.57 0.92
CA ILE A 358 -13.93 -4.53 1.62
C ILE A 358 -15.05 -3.82 2.37
N HIS A 359 -14.73 -2.75 3.10
CA HIS A 359 -15.73 -1.94 3.80
C HIS A 359 -16.77 -1.37 2.82
N GLU A 360 -16.33 -0.80 1.70
CA GLU A 360 -17.24 -0.25 0.68
C GLU A 360 -18.09 -1.34 0.04
N LEU A 361 -17.52 -2.49 -0.32
CA LEU A 361 -18.25 -3.58 -0.97
C LEU A 361 -19.23 -4.30 -0.01
N THR A 362 -18.91 -4.38 1.28
CA THR A 362 -19.81 -4.97 2.29
C THR A 362 -20.96 -4.03 2.65
N ASN A 363 -20.78 -2.73 2.49
CA ASN A 363 -21.84 -1.75 2.54
C ASN A 363 -22.37 -1.45 1.13
N LEU A 364 -23.26 -2.30 0.60
CA LEU A 364 -23.77 -2.18 -0.78
C LEU A 364 -24.40 -0.81 -1.12
N GLU A 365 -24.78 0.01 -0.13
CA GLU A 365 -25.20 1.39 -0.37
C GLU A 365 -24.02 2.31 -0.72
N ALA A 366 -22.86 2.07 -0.14
CA ALA A 366 -21.65 2.88 -0.29
C ALA A 366 -21.08 2.85 -1.72
N VAL A 367 -21.25 1.73 -2.43
CA VAL A 367 -20.78 1.55 -3.81
C VAL A 367 -21.82 1.95 -4.87
N ARG A 368 -22.98 2.49 -4.47
CA ARG A 368 -23.95 3.04 -5.42
C ARG A 368 -23.36 4.28 -6.09
N PRO A 369 -23.42 4.40 -7.43
CA PRO A 369 -22.85 5.55 -8.15
C PRO A 369 -23.32 6.92 -7.66
N THR A 370 -24.60 7.05 -7.25
CA THR A 370 -25.12 8.31 -6.70
C THR A 370 -24.53 8.66 -5.33
N GLN A 371 -24.22 7.67 -4.51
CA GLN A 371 -23.54 7.85 -3.21
C GLN A 371 -22.06 8.20 -3.41
N VAL A 372 -21.39 7.53 -4.35
CA VAL A 372 -20.01 7.89 -4.72
C VAL A 372 -19.94 9.34 -5.21
N LEU A 373 -20.89 9.78 -6.04
CA LEU A 373 -20.99 11.18 -6.47
C LEU A 373 -21.18 12.15 -5.28
N ALA A 374 -22.06 11.82 -4.33
CA ALA A 374 -22.29 12.66 -3.16
C ALA A 374 -21.02 12.83 -2.32
N ARG A 375 -20.27 11.76 -2.09
CA ARG A 375 -19.01 11.79 -1.32
C ARG A 375 -17.90 12.54 -2.04
N VAL A 376 -17.75 12.32 -3.35
CA VAL A 376 -16.77 13.07 -4.16
C VAL A 376 -17.07 14.57 -4.16
N ARG A 377 -18.35 14.96 -4.21
CA ARG A 377 -18.76 16.37 -4.06
C ARG A 377 -18.36 16.94 -2.70
N GLU A 378 -18.58 16.18 -1.63
CA GLU A 378 -18.23 16.60 -0.27
C GLU A 378 -16.71 16.80 -0.11
N LEU A 379 -15.90 15.87 -0.62
CA LEU A 379 -14.45 15.98 -0.61
C LEU A 379 -13.98 17.21 -1.39
N LEU A 380 -14.46 17.39 -2.63
CA LEU A 380 -14.09 18.53 -3.46
C LEU A 380 -14.52 19.86 -2.85
N ALA A 381 -15.65 19.92 -2.15
CA ALA A 381 -16.10 21.11 -1.44
C ALA A 381 -15.17 21.49 -0.27
N ARG A 382 -14.43 20.53 0.30
CA ARG A 382 -13.38 20.75 1.32
C ARG A 382 -12.00 21.06 0.73
N GLY A 383 -11.88 21.09 -0.60
CA GLY A 383 -10.58 21.17 -1.29
C GLY A 383 -9.83 19.84 -1.35
N GLU A 384 -10.43 18.76 -0.85
CA GLU A 384 -9.88 17.41 -0.93
C GLU A 384 -10.23 16.75 -2.27
N ARG A 385 -9.46 15.73 -2.63
CA ARG A 385 -9.72 14.92 -3.83
C ARG A 385 -9.63 13.44 -3.47
N ALA A 386 -10.27 12.62 -4.29
CA ALA A 386 -10.24 11.17 -4.15
C ALA A 386 -9.87 10.52 -5.47
N LEU A 387 -9.26 9.35 -5.34
CA LEU A 387 -9.17 8.42 -6.45
C LEU A 387 -10.54 7.80 -6.68
N ILE A 388 -10.90 7.56 -7.93
CA ILE A 388 -12.05 6.74 -8.28
C ILE A 388 -11.53 5.54 -9.05
N SER A 389 -11.79 4.35 -8.50
CA SER A 389 -11.42 3.09 -9.11
C SER A 389 -12.66 2.41 -9.65
N MET A 390 -12.53 1.83 -10.84
CA MET A 390 -13.58 1.08 -11.53
C MET A 390 -13.07 -0.33 -11.77
N PHE A 391 -13.91 -1.32 -11.49
CA PHE A 391 -13.53 -2.71 -11.61
C PHE A 391 -14.62 -3.50 -12.33
N ASP A 392 -14.25 -4.20 -13.39
CA ASP A 392 -15.09 -5.19 -14.03
C ASP A 392 -14.83 -6.56 -13.40
N LEU A 393 -15.86 -7.10 -12.75
CA LEU A 393 -15.81 -8.39 -12.05
C LEU A 393 -15.80 -9.58 -13.01
N SER A 394 -16.18 -9.40 -14.29
CA SER A 394 -16.29 -10.49 -15.25
C SER A 394 -14.95 -10.91 -15.85
N ASP A 395 -14.00 -9.96 -15.97
CA ASP A 395 -12.68 -10.18 -16.56
C ASP A 395 -11.53 -9.60 -15.73
N PHE A 396 -11.84 -9.16 -14.50
CA PHE A 396 -10.90 -8.64 -13.51
C PHE A 396 -10.07 -7.45 -14.02
N ARG A 397 -10.63 -6.62 -14.90
CA ARG A 397 -9.98 -5.39 -15.38
C ARG A 397 -10.33 -4.20 -14.50
N GLY A 398 -9.31 -3.62 -13.87
CA GLY A 398 -9.41 -2.39 -13.08
C GLY A 398 -8.85 -1.17 -13.81
N HIS A 399 -9.39 0.01 -13.51
CA HIS A 399 -8.81 1.29 -13.90
C HIS A 399 -9.04 2.34 -12.82
N THR A 400 -8.07 3.22 -12.59
CA THR A 400 -8.15 4.27 -11.57
C THR A 400 -7.89 5.63 -12.19
N VAL A 401 -8.69 6.62 -11.79
CA VAL A 401 -8.64 8.01 -12.24
C VAL A 401 -8.68 8.96 -11.04
N LEU A 402 -8.19 10.19 -11.20
CA LEU A 402 -8.25 11.22 -10.15
C LEU A 402 -9.43 12.16 -10.38
N ALA A 403 -10.35 12.28 -9.42
CA ALA A 403 -11.44 13.26 -9.52
C ALA A 403 -10.93 14.67 -9.22
N HIS A 404 -11.25 15.64 -10.10
CA HIS A 404 -10.79 17.03 -9.93
C HIS A 404 -11.92 18.06 -9.86
N SER A 405 -13.11 17.76 -10.39
CA SER A 405 -14.29 18.63 -10.24
C SER A 405 -15.59 17.87 -10.56
N VAL A 406 -16.74 18.51 -10.31
CA VAL A 406 -18.07 17.97 -10.64
C VAL A 406 -18.86 18.99 -11.45
N LEU A 407 -19.39 18.57 -12.59
CA LEU A 407 -20.25 19.37 -13.45
C LEU A 407 -21.71 19.14 -13.07
N ASN A 408 -22.23 19.99 -12.18
CA ASN A 408 -23.61 19.89 -11.66
C ASN A 408 -24.68 20.33 -12.67
N THR A 409 -24.30 21.10 -13.69
CA THR A 409 -25.20 21.55 -14.77
C THR A 409 -25.47 20.49 -15.83
N ALA A 410 -24.70 19.39 -15.83
CA ALA A 410 -24.91 18.28 -16.75
C ALA A 410 -26.10 17.42 -16.33
N SER A 411 -26.86 16.93 -17.32
CA SER A 411 -27.91 15.94 -17.15
C SER A 411 -27.61 14.74 -18.06
N PRO A 412 -27.15 13.59 -17.52
CA PRO A 412 -26.92 13.29 -16.10
C PRO A 412 -25.69 14.03 -15.52
N PRO A 413 -25.57 14.17 -14.18
CA PRO A 413 -24.42 14.80 -13.53
C PRO A 413 -23.11 14.06 -13.85
N ARG A 414 -22.02 14.83 -13.95
CA ARG A 414 -20.69 14.31 -14.31
C ARG A 414 -19.63 14.62 -13.27
N ILE A 415 -18.79 13.64 -12.93
CA ILE A 415 -17.53 13.85 -12.23
C ILE A 415 -16.45 13.99 -13.30
N LEU A 416 -15.76 15.13 -13.34
CA LEU A 416 -14.61 15.33 -14.23
C LEU A 416 -13.38 14.70 -13.58
N VAL A 417 -12.68 13.88 -14.37
CA VAL A 417 -11.60 13.04 -13.88
C VAL A 417 -10.36 13.16 -14.75
N ALA A 418 -9.20 13.05 -14.13
CA ALA A 418 -7.96 12.91 -14.85
C ALA A 418 -7.67 11.42 -15.11
N ASP A 419 -7.80 11.02 -16.38
CA ASP A 419 -7.46 9.68 -16.85
C ASP A 419 -5.97 9.57 -17.21
N PRO A 420 -5.21 8.67 -16.58
CA PRO A 420 -3.81 8.37 -16.94
C PRO A 420 -3.62 7.87 -18.37
N ASN A 421 -4.63 7.23 -18.97
CA ASN A 421 -4.55 6.67 -20.31
C ASN A 421 -4.87 7.68 -21.42
N CYS A 422 -5.22 8.92 -21.06
CA CYS A 422 -5.56 9.98 -22.01
C CYS A 422 -4.67 11.20 -21.73
N PRO A 423 -3.58 11.40 -22.50
CA PRO A 423 -2.74 12.57 -22.34
C PRO A 423 -3.54 13.81 -22.71
N TRP A 424 -3.39 14.87 -21.92
CA TRP A 424 -4.01 16.13 -22.24
C TRP A 424 -3.16 16.86 -23.29
N THR A 425 -3.82 17.48 -24.27
CA THR A 425 -3.17 18.38 -25.22
C THR A 425 -3.92 19.70 -25.23
N GLU A 426 -3.22 20.82 -25.45
CA GLU A 426 -3.84 22.15 -25.45
C GLU A 426 -4.92 22.32 -26.52
N ALA A 427 -4.81 21.54 -27.60
CA ALA A 427 -5.81 21.50 -28.67
C ALA A 427 -7.04 20.63 -28.33
N ALA A 428 -6.93 19.70 -27.39
CA ALA A 428 -8.00 18.77 -27.02
C ALA A 428 -8.56 19.13 -25.64
N ASN A 429 -9.82 19.59 -25.58
CA ASN A 429 -10.53 19.68 -24.31
C ASN A 429 -10.53 18.30 -23.62
N ASP A 430 -10.35 18.26 -22.30
CA ASP A 430 -10.39 16.99 -21.56
C ASP A 430 -11.81 16.43 -21.56
N SER A 431 -12.02 15.31 -22.26
CA SER A 431 -13.30 14.61 -22.35
C SER A 431 -13.42 13.44 -21.37
N SER A 432 -12.54 13.37 -20.36
CA SER A 432 -12.54 12.31 -19.35
C SER A 432 -13.53 12.61 -18.22
N TYR A 433 -14.61 11.84 -18.11
CA TYR A 433 -15.62 12.02 -17.07
C TYR A 433 -16.39 10.74 -16.73
N LEU A 434 -16.95 10.72 -15.52
CA LEU A 434 -17.93 9.73 -15.08
C LEU A 434 -19.33 10.33 -15.14
N GLU A 435 -20.20 9.80 -15.98
CA GLU A 435 -21.63 10.13 -16.03
C GLU A 435 -22.37 9.27 -15.00
N ILE A 436 -23.09 9.90 -14.07
CA ILE A 436 -23.83 9.24 -12.99
C ILE A 436 -25.33 9.38 -13.23
N ARG A 437 -26.03 8.26 -13.34
CA ARG A 437 -27.44 8.21 -13.74
C ARG A 437 -28.36 8.03 -12.54
N ASN A 438 -29.60 8.49 -12.70
CA ASN A 438 -30.62 8.44 -11.65
C ASN A 438 -31.04 7.01 -11.25
N ASN A 439 -30.71 6.00 -12.05
CA ASN A 439 -30.98 4.59 -11.77
C ASN A 439 -29.80 3.86 -11.09
N ASP A 440 -28.91 4.59 -10.41
CA ASP A 440 -27.70 4.05 -9.75
C ASP A 440 -26.78 3.29 -10.71
N THR A 441 -26.63 3.78 -11.95
CA THR A 441 -25.64 3.29 -12.90
C THR A 441 -24.66 4.39 -13.31
N PHE A 442 -23.48 4.01 -13.80
CA PHE A 442 -22.48 4.95 -14.29
C PHE A 442 -21.95 4.56 -15.68
N ARG A 443 -21.40 5.56 -16.37
CA ARG A 443 -20.53 5.38 -17.54
C ARG A 443 -19.25 6.18 -17.35
N PHE A 444 -18.11 5.55 -17.54
CA PHE A 444 -16.84 6.24 -17.69
C PHE A 444 -16.57 6.48 -19.17
N VAL A 445 -16.43 7.76 -19.53
CA VAL A 445 -16.08 8.22 -20.87
C VAL A 445 -14.68 8.80 -20.80
N SER A 446 -13.81 8.38 -21.73
CA SER A 446 -12.46 8.90 -21.88
C SER A 446 -12.09 8.95 -23.35
N ASN A 447 -11.60 10.10 -23.79
CA ASN A 447 -11.37 10.43 -25.19
C ASN A 447 -12.60 10.10 -26.06
N ASP A 448 -13.76 10.62 -25.65
CA ASP A 448 -15.07 10.41 -26.28
C ASP A 448 -15.53 8.94 -26.45
N THR A 449 -14.85 8.01 -25.77
CA THR A 449 -15.15 6.57 -25.83
C THR A 449 -15.65 6.09 -24.47
N VAL A 450 -16.75 5.32 -24.45
CA VAL A 450 -17.21 4.64 -23.22
C VAL A 450 -16.26 3.49 -22.91
N ARG A 451 -15.55 3.57 -21.78
CA ARG A 451 -14.56 2.58 -21.34
C ARG A 451 -15.11 1.60 -20.32
N TYR A 452 -15.94 2.08 -19.40
CA TYR A 452 -16.61 1.27 -18.39
C TYR A 452 -18.09 1.68 -18.31
N GLN A 453 -18.97 0.71 -18.08
CA GLN A 453 -20.39 0.95 -17.90
C GLN A 453 -20.98 -0.07 -16.92
N SER A 454 -21.65 0.41 -15.88
CA SER A 454 -22.34 -0.48 -14.95
C SER A 454 -23.77 -0.83 -15.39
N GLN A 455 -24.28 -1.90 -14.78
CA GLN A 455 -25.67 -2.34 -14.88
C GLN A 455 -26.42 -1.96 -13.60
N THR A 456 -27.75 -1.95 -13.65
CA THR A 456 -28.58 -1.72 -12.47
C THR A 456 -28.35 -2.81 -11.43
N ILE A 457 -28.24 -2.43 -10.16
CA ILE A 457 -28.13 -3.37 -9.04
C ILE A 457 -29.46 -4.13 -8.92
N VAL A 458 -29.44 -5.45 -9.09
CA VAL A 458 -30.61 -6.31 -8.89
C VAL A 458 -30.40 -7.11 -7.60
N GLY A 459 -31.22 -6.83 -6.58
CA GLY A 459 -31.42 -7.69 -5.40
C GLY A 459 -30.16 -8.21 -4.68
N GLY A 460 -29.44 -7.34 -3.95
CA GLY A 460 -28.37 -7.76 -3.03
C GLY A 460 -27.11 -8.35 -3.67
N LEU A 461 -27.00 -8.35 -5.00
CA LEU A 461 -25.84 -8.79 -5.77
C LEU A 461 -25.05 -7.60 -6.30
N LEU A 462 -23.71 -7.71 -6.33
CA LEU A 462 -22.84 -6.71 -6.95
C LEU A 462 -23.06 -6.68 -8.48
N PRO A 463 -23.11 -5.49 -9.10
CA PRO A 463 -23.19 -5.37 -10.56
C PRO A 463 -21.88 -5.85 -11.20
N GLY A 464 -21.93 -6.29 -12.46
CA GLY A 464 -20.74 -6.77 -13.19
C GLY A 464 -19.60 -5.75 -13.26
N THR A 465 -19.90 -4.45 -13.17
CA THR A 465 -18.91 -3.39 -13.03
C THR A 465 -19.24 -2.52 -11.83
N VAL A 466 -18.27 -2.33 -10.93
CA VAL A 466 -18.40 -1.50 -9.73
C VAL A 466 -17.52 -0.26 -9.83
N MET A 467 -17.92 0.81 -9.13
CA MET A 467 -17.07 1.97 -8.88
C MET A 467 -17.02 2.27 -7.39
N TYR A 468 -15.88 2.73 -6.91
CA TYR A 468 -15.72 3.22 -5.55
C TYR A 468 -14.71 4.36 -5.53
N HIS A 469 -14.87 5.26 -4.55
CA HIS A 469 -13.89 6.30 -4.28
C HIS A 469 -12.93 5.83 -3.18
N THR A 470 -11.69 6.30 -3.21
CA THR A 470 -10.73 6.13 -2.13
C THR A 470 -10.18 7.51 -1.74
N PRO A 471 -10.48 8.02 -0.54
CA PRO A 471 -10.01 9.32 -0.08
C PRO A 471 -8.51 9.30 0.29
N PHE A 472 -7.87 10.48 0.31
CA PHE A 472 -6.43 10.59 0.52
C PHE A 472 -5.96 10.00 1.86
N TYR A 473 -6.71 10.18 2.96
CA TYR A 473 -6.34 9.67 4.28
C TYR A 473 -6.27 8.13 4.37
N VAL A 474 -6.81 7.40 3.38
CA VAL A 474 -6.65 5.93 3.29
C VAL A 474 -5.30 5.56 2.67
N LEU A 475 -4.71 6.48 1.92
CA LEU A 475 -3.55 6.30 1.06
C LEU A 475 -2.38 7.23 1.41
N ASP A 476 -2.44 7.97 2.51
CA ASP A 476 -1.46 9.02 2.88
C ASP A 476 -0.14 8.45 3.40
N GLY A 477 -0.14 7.21 3.88
CA GLY A 477 1.04 6.50 4.36
C GLY A 477 1.48 5.31 3.50
N GLN A 478 2.73 4.89 3.70
CA GLN A 478 3.22 3.61 3.17
C GLN A 478 2.40 2.46 3.81
N PRO A 479 1.76 1.60 2.99
CA PRO A 479 0.95 0.52 3.52
C PRO A 479 1.82 -0.63 4.03
N ARG A 480 1.17 -1.57 4.73
CA ARG A 480 1.71 -2.92 4.95
C ARG A 480 1.10 -3.91 3.97
N THR A 481 1.67 -5.11 3.87
CA THR A 481 1.10 -6.22 3.10
C THR A 481 -0.30 -6.60 3.61
N PRO A 482 -1.23 -7.00 2.73
CA PRO A 482 -2.60 -7.31 3.10
C PRO A 482 -2.79 -8.78 3.50
N PHE A 483 -2.49 -9.17 4.75
CA PHE A 483 -2.73 -10.56 5.18
C PHE A 483 -4.17 -10.78 5.70
N TRP A 484 -4.53 -10.12 6.81
CA TRP A 484 -5.82 -10.32 7.45
C TRP A 484 -6.99 -9.75 6.65
N GLU A 485 -6.76 -8.68 5.90
CA GLU A 485 -7.77 -8.03 5.06
C GLU A 485 -8.22 -8.94 3.93
N ILE A 486 -7.30 -9.59 3.21
CA ILE A 486 -7.67 -10.53 2.14
C ILE A 486 -8.46 -11.70 2.71
N VAL A 487 -7.97 -12.28 3.82
CA VAL A 487 -8.66 -13.39 4.51
C VAL A 487 -10.05 -12.97 4.99
N GLN A 488 -10.18 -11.77 5.57
CA GLN A 488 -11.44 -11.23 6.09
C GLN A 488 -12.42 -10.87 4.97
N GLY A 489 -11.97 -10.15 3.94
CA GLY A 489 -12.77 -9.73 2.79
C GLY A 489 -13.31 -10.90 1.99
N LEU A 490 -12.47 -11.89 1.71
CA LEU A 490 -12.90 -13.14 1.06
C LEU A 490 -13.84 -13.93 1.96
N SER A 491 -13.60 -13.97 3.28
CA SER A 491 -14.50 -14.67 4.21
C SER A 491 -15.88 -14.01 4.35
N LEU A 492 -15.97 -12.69 4.20
CA LEU A 492 -17.20 -11.91 4.28
C LEU A 492 -18.01 -11.95 2.98
N LEU A 493 -17.34 -11.92 1.82
CA LEU A 493 -18.01 -11.94 0.51
C LEU A 493 -18.44 -13.36 0.08
N LEU A 494 -17.69 -14.39 0.46
CA LEU A 494 -17.78 -15.70 -0.18
C LEU A 494 -18.07 -16.85 0.78
N GLY A 495 -18.29 -16.60 2.08
CA GLY A 495 -18.71 -17.62 3.03
C GLY A 495 -17.72 -18.80 3.10
N GLY A 496 -16.63 -18.61 3.83
CA GLY A 496 -15.70 -19.69 4.12
C GLY A 496 -14.63 -19.97 3.08
N VAL A 497 -13.42 -20.29 3.57
CA VAL A 497 -12.21 -20.42 2.75
C VAL A 497 -11.50 -21.71 3.14
N LEU A 498 -11.15 -22.52 2.12
CA LEU A 498 -10.24 -23.65 2.24
C LEU A 498 -8.83 -23.20 1.83
N ILE A 499 -7.86 -23.25 2.76
CA ILE A 499 -6.47 -22.88 2.47
C ILE A 499 -5.56 -24.05 2.84
N VAL A 500 -4.79 -24.55 1.88
CA VAL A 500 -3.72 -25.55 2.09
C VAL A 500 -2.37 -24.84 1.99
N PHE A 501 -1.56 -24.90 3.05
CA PHE A 501 -0.18 -24.43 3.09
C PHE A 501 0.76 -25.62 3.30
N GLY A 502 2.03 -25.47 2.90
CA GLY A 502 3.12 -26.40 3.20
C GLY A 502 3.69 -27.08 1.96
N ASP A 503 4.76 -27.84 2.15
CA ASP A 503 5.47 -28.53 1.06
C ASP A 503 4.81 -29.83 0.60
N ALA A 504 3.47 -29.83 0.58
CA ALA A 504 2.64 -30.93 0.14
C ALA A 504 1.92 -30.55 -1.15
N ALA A 505 1.95 -31.44 -2.14
CA ALA A 505 1.11 -31.32 -3.32
C ALA A 505 -0.25 -31.97 -3.03
N THR A 506 -1.34 -31.27 -3.32
CA THR A 506 -2.66 -31.90 -3.40
C THR A 506 -2.60 -32.97 -4.50
N GLU A 507 -2.86 -34.25 -4.23
CA GLU A 507 -2.94 -35.35 -5.22
C GLU A 507 -4.37 -35.53 -5.77
N GLY A 508 -5.37 -35.15 -4.99
CA GLY A 508 -6.76 -35.22 -5.39
C GLY A 508 -7.67 -34.41 -4.47
N LEU A 509 -8.69 -33.80 -5.05
CA LEU A 509 -9.70 -33.02 -4.35
C LEU A 509 -11.07 -33.46 -4.85
N LYS A 510 -11.91 -33.98 -3.95
CA LYS A 510 -13.24 -34.48 -4.25
C LYS A 510 -14.29 -33.80 -3.38
N GLY A 511 -15.46 -33.52 -3.93
CA GLY A 511 -16.63 -33.04 -3.21
C GLY A 511 -17.85 -33.87 -3.57
N ASP A 512 -18.48 -34.53 -2.60
CA ASP A 512 -19.61 -35.45 -2.81
C ASP A 512 -19.40 -36.48 -3.95
N GLY A 513 -18.15 -36.98 -4.10
CA GLY A 513 -17.77 -37.94 -5.12
C GLY A 513 -17.42 -37.35 -6.49
N ALA A 514 -17.63 -36.04 -6.70
CA ALA A 514 -17.19 -35.34 -7.89
C ALA A 514 -15.70 -34.95 -7.77
N ASP A 515 -14.93 -35.28 -8.80
CA ASP A 515 -13.51 -34.93 -8.90
C ASP A 515 -13.33 -33.50 -9.41
N PHE A 516 -12.52 -32.73 -8.68
CA PHE A 516 -12.22 -31.35 -9.02
C PHE A 516 -11.28 -31.21 -10.22
N TYR A 517 -10.40 -32.19 -10.42
CA TYR A 517 -9.40 -32.18 -11.49
C TYR A 517 -9.83 -33.05 -12.69
N SER A 518 -9.33 -32.73 -13.88
CA SER A 518 -9.51 -33.50 -15.12
C SER A 518 -8.18 -33.78 -15.81
N GLY A 519 -8.09 -34.93 -16.48
CA GLY A 519 -6.92 -35.35 -17.25
C GLY A 519 -5.68 -35.69 -16.39
N ALA A 520 -4.65 -36.20 -17.05
CA ALA A 520 -3.34 -36.50 -16.43
C ALA A 520 -2.62 -35.21 -15.98
N ASP A 521 -2.85 -34.10 -16.69
CA ASP A 521 -2.30 -32.77 -16.37
C ASP A 521 -3.05 -32.04 -15.25
N ARG A 522 -4.09 -32.67 -14.68
CA ARG A 522 -4.87 -32.17 -13.54
C ARG A 522 -5.41 -30.74 -13.71
N LYS A 523 -5.94 -30.45 -14.89
CA LYS A 523 -6.62 -29.17 -15.14
C LYS A 523 -7.91 -29.09 -14.33
N VAL A 524 -8.12 -27.95 -13.67
CA VAL A 524 -9.31 -27.67 -12.86
C VAL A 524 -10.56 -27.74 -13.73
N ARG A 525 -11.57 -28.51 -13.31
CA ARG A 525 -12.87 -28.54 -13.96
C ARG A 525 -13.68 -27.32 -13.55
N PRO A 526 -14.21 -26.51 -14.50
CA PRO A 526 -15.21 -25.50 -14.16
C PRO A 526 -16.38 -26.16 -13.41
N ASN A 527 -16.76 -25.61 -12.25
CA ASN A 527 -17.80 -26.15 -11.38
C ASN A 527 -17.59 -27.61 -10.94
N GLY A 528 -16.34 -28.09 -10.88
CA GLY A 528 -16.02 -29.51 -10.61
C GLY A 528 -16.50 -30.02 -9.25
N ILE A 529 -16.58 -29.15 -8.24
CA ILE A 529 -17.22 -29.46 -6.95
C ILE A 529 -18.44 -28.55 -6.78
N PRO A 530 -19.64 -29.11 -6.46
CA PRO A 530 -20.83 -28.32 -6.20
C PRO A 530 -20.61 -27.29 -5.09
N GLY A 531 -20.91 -26.03 -5.38
CA GLY A 531 -20.86 -24.98 -4.37
C GLY A 531 -19.49 -24.36 -4.13
N MET A 532 -18.46 -24.69 -4.93
CA MET A 532 -17.12 -24.08 -4.81
C MET A 532 -16.61 -23.52 -6.14
N ALA A 533 -16.04 -22.31 -6.08
CA ALA A 533 -15.36 -21.65 -7.18
C ALA A 533 -13.88 -21.46 -6.84
N ARG A 534 -12.99 -21.74 -7.80
CA ARG A 534 -11.58 -21.39 -7.68
C ARG A 534 -11.45 -19.87 -7.74
N ILE A 535 -10.67 -19.28 -6.83
CA ILE A 535 -10.34 -17.85 -6.92
C ILE A 535 -9.24 -17.71 -7.99
N PRO A 536 -9.49 -16.99 -9.11
CA PRO A 536 -8.61 -17.02 -10.28
C PRO A 536 -7.23 -16.34 -10.12
N LEU A 537 -6.97 -15.69 -8.99
CA LEU A 537 -5.74 -14.91 -8.75
C LEU A 537 -4.47 -15.77 -8.59
N LEU A 538 -4.57 -17.10 -8.59
CA LEU A 538 -3.44 -18.00 -8.33
C LEU A 538 -3.44 -19.13 -9.36
N ASP A 539 -2.61 -19.04 -10.41
CA ASP A 539 -2.49 -20.15 -11.34
C ASP A 539 -1.63 -21.28 -10.76
N ALA A 540 -2.15 -22.51 -10.77
CA ALA A 540 -1.65 -23.62 -9.96
C ALA A 540 -0.48 -24.33 -10.66
N GLY A 541 0.74 -23.90 -10.34
CA GLY A 541 1.91 -24.76 -10.46
C GLY A 541 1.93 -25.83 -9.34
N PRO A 542 2.79 -26.85 -9.44
CA PRO A 542 2.87 -27.99 -8.50
C PRO A 542 3.24 -27.64 -7.04
N GLN A 543 3.39 -26.36 -6.70
CA GLN A 543 3.67 -25.81 -5.36
C GLN A 543 2.75 -24.62 -4.99
N ALA A 544 1.69 -24.35 -5.76
CA ALA A 544 0.86 -23.16 -5.57
C ALA A 544 -0.13 -23.31 -4.40
N VAL A 545 -0.41 -22.18 -3.74
CA VAL A 545 -1.52 -22.07 -2.77
C VAL A 545 -2.84 -22.20 -3.52
N GLU A 546 -3.66 -23.16 -3.10
CA GLU A 546 -4.99 -23.34 -3.66
C GLU A 546 -6.04 -22.63 -2.80
N LEU A 547 -6.70 -21.62 -3.38
CA LEU A 547 -7.80 -20.88 -2.75
C LEU A 547 -9.14 -21.19 -3.42
N TYR A 548 -10.09 -21.58 -2.59
CA TYR A 548 -11.46 -21.88 -3.02
C TYR A 548 -12.47 -21.07 -2.20
N ALA A 549 -13.42 -20.50 -2.92
CA ALA A 549 -14.54 -19.75 -2.39
C ALA A 549 -15.83 -20.58 -2.49
N GLN A 550 -16.74 -20.44 -1.52
CA GLN A 550 -18.07 -21.02 -1.64
C GLN A 550 -18.91 -20.18 -2.62
N GLN A 551 -19.45 -20.83 -3.65
CA GLN A 551 -20.41 -20.27 -4.58
C GLN A 551 -21.70 -21.11 -4.54
N GLY A 552 -22.61 -20.80 -3.62
CA GLY A 552 -23.84 -21.59 -3.41
C GLY A 552 -23.73 -22.56 -2.23
N HIS A 553 -24.43 -23.70 -2.24
CA HIS A 553 -24.39 -24.65 -1.12
C HIS A 553 -23.17 -25.57 -1.18
N LEU A 554 -22.36 -25.62 -0.12
CA LEU A 554 -21.22 -26.54 0.01
C LEU A 554 -21.61 -28.00 -0.26
N ALA A 555 -20.67 -28.79 -0.76
CA ALA A 555 -20.75 -30.25 -0.75
C ALA A 555 -21.02 -30.76 0.69
N ARG A 556 -21.71 -31.89 0.85
CA ARG A 556 -21.89 -32.51 2.18
C ARG A 556 -20.55 -32.98 2.76
N LYS A 557 -19.64 -33.37 1.88
CA LYS A 557 -18.32 -33.89 2.19
C LYS A 557 -17.28 -33.37 1.21
N ILE A 558 -16.11 -33.00 1.74
CA ILE A 558 -14.90 -32.71 0.96
C ILE A 558 -13.81 -33.69 1.38
N GLU A 559 -13.10 -34.26 0.41
CA GLU A 559 -11.99 -35.19 0.61
C GLU A 559 -10.75 -34.70 -0.13
N MET A 560 -9.63 -34.63 0.58
CA MET A 560 -8.34 -34.21 0.04
C MET A 560 -7.32 -35.33 0.25
N ALA A 561 -6.67 -35.74 -0.84
CA ALA A 561 -5.48 -36.57 -0.80
C ALA A 561 -4.26 -35.65 -0.97
N LEU A 562 -3.28 -35.77 -0.08
CA LEU A 562 -2.08 -34.96 -0.03
C LEU A 562 -0.85 -35.85 -0.19
N LYS A 563 0.14 -35.40 -0.96
CA LYS A 563 1.44 -36.07 -1.12
C LYS A 563 2.56 -35.12 -0.72
N GLY A 564 3.46 -35.56 0.16
CA GLY A 564 4.65 -34.79 0.50
C GLY A 564 5.59 -34.61 -0.69
N VAL A 565 6.09 -33.39 -0.89
CA VAL A 565 7.09 -33.06 -1.93
C VAL A 565 8.49 -32.94 -1.32
N LYS A 566 8.57 -32.61 -0.03
CA LYS A 566 9.73 -32.77 0.86
C LYS A 566 9.22 -32.94 2.29
N ASN A 567 10.13 -33.20 3.24
CA ASN A 567 9.77 -33.23 4.66
C ASN A 567 9.32 -31.83 5.11
N GLY A 568 8.10 -31.72 5.64
CA GLY A 568 7.56 -30.42 6.06
C GLY A 568 6.26 -30.55 6.87
N GLN A 569 5.54 -29.44 7.04
CA GLN A 569 4.21 -29.43 7.65
C GLN A 569 3.21 -28.83 6.68
N TYR A 570 2.04 -29.47 6.54
CA TYR A 570 0.92 -28.82 5.90
C TYR A 570 -0.06 -28.24 6.91
N LYS A 571 -0.70 -27.14 6.54
CA LYS A 571 -1.79 -26.53 7.30
C LYS A 571 -3.01 -26.39 6.41
N LEU A 572 -4.12 -26.96 6.85
CA LEU A 572 -5.39 -26.89 6.16
C LEU A 572 -6.38 -26.13 7.03
N ASN A 573 -6.93 -25.04 6.49
CA ASN A 573 -7.94 -24.21 7.16
C ASN A 573 -9.26 -24.31 6.40
N LEU A 574 -10.36 -24.58 7.09
CA LEU A 574 -11.72 -24.45 6.57
C LEU A 574 -12.49 -23.49 7.48
N ARG A 575 -12.94 -22.36 6.94
CA ARG A 575 -13.77 -21.40 7.69
C ARG A 575 -15.18 -21.33 7.10
N SER A 576 -16.14 -20.82 7.85
CA SER A 576 -17.50 -20.43 7.43
C SER A 576 -17.98 -19.27 8.32
N ALA A 577 -19.20 -18.78 8.09
CA ALA A 577 -19.81 -17.74 8.92
C ALA A 577 -20.00 -18.14 10.40
N THR A 578 -19.99 -19.44 10.72
CA THR A 578 -20.27 -19.95 12.08
C THR A 578 -19.17 -20.84 12.65
N ASN A 579 -18.24 -21.34 11.83
CA ASN A 579 -17.21 -22.30 12.25
C ASN A 579 -15.84 -22.00 11.62
N ALA A 580 -14.78 -22.36 12.34
CA ALA A 580 -13.44 -22.44 11.78
C ALA A 580 -12.78 -23.74 12.24
N VAL A 581 -12.20 -24.47 11.29
CA VAL A 581 -11.39 -25.66 11.56
C VAL A 581 -10.03 -25.51 10.94
N VAL A 582 -9.00 -25.84 11.70
CA VAL A 582 -7.61 -25.79 11.29
C VAL A 582 -6.95 -27.10 11.66
N ILE A 583 -6.24 -27.68 10.70
CA ILE A 583 -5.49 -28.91 10.85
C ILE A 583 -4.06 -28.61 10.45
N SER A 584 -3.10 -29.01 11.27
CA SER A 584 -1.68 -28.86 11.00
C SER A 584 -0.98 -30.21 11.20
N LEU A 585 -0.34 -30.74 10.15
CA LEU A 585 0.15 -32.11 10.13
C LEU A 585 1.53 -32.22 9.42
N PRO A 586 2.55 -32.85 10.05
CA PRO A 586 3.88 -33.03 9.45
C PRO A 586 3.92 -34.14 8.41
N ILE A 587 4.26 -33.88 7.16
CA ILE A 587 4.27 -34.88 6.08
C ILE A 587 5.71 -35.16 5.62
N ALA A 588 6.08 -36.44 5.53
CA ALA A 588 7.37 -36.82 4.96
C ALA A 588 7.34 -36.77 3.43
N ASP A 589 8.51 -36.65 2.81
CA ASP A 589 8.65 -36.73 1.35
C ASP A 589 8.00 -38.03 0.81
N GLN A 590 7.22 -37.89 -0.27
CA GLN A 590 6.43 -38.93 -0.92
C GLN A 590 5.34 -39.60 -0.06
N ALA A 591 5.23 -39.28 1.24
CA ALA A 591 4.17 -39.82 2.10
C ALA A 591 2.80 -39.31 1.66
N ARG A 592 1.77 -40.12 1.91
CA ARG A 592 0.38 -39.79 1.53
C ARG A 592 -0.51 -39.68 2.76
N ASP A 593 -1.25 -38.59 2.80
CA ASP A 593 -2.25 -38.33 3.82
C ASP A 593 -3.62 -38.09 3.18
N ASN A 594 -4.67 -38.43 3.93
CA ASN A 594 -6.03 -38.10 3.55
C ASN A 594 -6.68 -37.27 4.64
N VAL A 595 -7.25 -36.14 4.24
CA VAL A 595 -8.03 -35.28 5.10
C VAL A 595 -9.43 -35.16 4.54
N ARG A 596 -10.42 -35.24 5.41
CA ARG A 596 -11.82 -35.21 5.03
C ARG A 596 -12.59 -34.29 5.97
N PHE A 597 -13.45 -33.48 5.36
CA PHE A 597 -14.45 -32.68 6.04
C PHE A 597 -15.82 -33.26 5.72
N SER A 598 -16.61 -33.51 6.75
CA SER A 598 -17.99 -33.97 6.64
C SER A 598 -18.91 -33.05 7.43
N GLU A 599 -20.22 -33.14 7.17
CA GLU A 599 -21.24 -32.30 7.81
C GLU A 599 -21.05 -30.80 7.52
N LEU A 600 -20.51 -30.45 6.35
CA LEU A 600 -20.20 -29.06 5.96
C LEU A 600 -21.42 -28.14 5.84
N ARG A 601 -22.62 -28.71 5.66
CA ARG A 601 -23.89 -27.97 5.66
C ARG A 601 -24.48 -27.79 7.06
N SER A 602 -23.90 -28.47 8.05
CA SER A 602 -24.27 -28.32 9.45
C SER A 602 -23.65 -27.05 10.01
N THR A 603 -24.19 -26.57 11.12
CA THR A 603 -23.54 -25.54 11.95
C THR A 603 -22.31 -26.08 12.68
N ARG A 604 -21.89 -27.33 12.42
CA ARG A 604 -20.85 -28.08 13.15
C ARG A 604 -20.14 -29.06 12.21
N PRO A 605 -19.07 -28.64 11.52
CA PRO A 605 -18.34 -29.55 10.64
C PRO A 605 -17.53 -30.58 11.45
N LEU A 606 -17.42 -31.79 10.89
CA LEU A 606 -16.58 -32.86 11.41
C LEU A 606 -15.33 -33.00 10.54
N VAL A 607 -14.19 -33.16 11.19
CA VAL A 607 -12.90 -33.38 10.54
C VAL A 607 -12.40 -34.79 10.81
N GLU A 608 -11.94 -35.44 9.76
CA GLU A 608 -11.23 -36.73 9.82
C GLU A 608 -9.86 -36.58 9.15
N ALA A 609 -8.80 -37.03 9.82
CA ALA A 609 -7.45 -37.07 9.27
C ALA A 609 -6.86 -38.49 9.44
N ALA A 610 -6.28 -39.03 8.37
CA ALA A 610 -5.63 -40.34 8.37
C ALA A 610 -4.28 -40.27 7.64
N THR A 611 -3.32 -41.06 8.09
CA THR A 611 -1.95 -41.07 7.55
C THR A 611 -1.49 -42.47 7.15
N THR A 612 -0.59 -42.55 6.17
CA THR A 612 0.10 -43.81 5.81
C THR A 612 1.32 -44.13 6.70
N GLU A 613 1.80 -43.16 7.47
CA GLU A 613 2.94 -43.31 8.37
C GLU A 613 2.58 -44.14 9.62
N GLU A 614 3.58 -44.72 10.29
CA GLU A 614 3.32 -45.57 11.48
C GLU A 614 2.65 -44.81 12.62
N LEU A 615 3.13 -43.60 12.90
CA LEU A 615 2.60 -42.72 13.93
C LEU A 615 2.97 -41.27 13.63
N LYS A 616 2.01 -40.35 13.78
CA LYS A 616 2.20 -38.93 13.44
C LYS A 616 1.57 -37.99 14.48
N VAL A 617 2.27 -36.93 14.89
CA VAL A 617 1.72 -35.92 15.82
C VAL A 617 1.08 -34.78 15.03
N GLY A 618 -0.19 -34.49 15.29
CA GLY A 618 -0.97 -33.47 14.59
C GLY A 618 -1.62 -32.45 15.51
N GLY A 619 -1.61 -31.19 15.07
CA GLY A 619 -2.35 -30.11 15.69
C GLY A 619 -3.73 -29.95 15.08
N PHE A 620 -4.75 -29.86 15.92
CA PHE A 620 -6.14 -29.66 15.52
C PHE A 620 -6.72 -28.50 16.32
N LYS A 621 -7.21 -27.50 15.60
CA LYS A 621 -7.90 -26.37 16.21
C LYS A 621 -9.30 -26.24 15.63
N TYR A 622 -10.27 -26.17 16.53
CA TYR A 622 -11.69 -26.09 16.20
C TYR A 622 -12.30 -24.89 16.93
N ALA A 623 -13.03 -24.04 16.21
CA ALA A 623 -13.69 -22.87 16.78
C ALA A 623 -15.15 -22.75 16.31
N VAL A 624 -16.02 -22.37 17.25
CA VAL A 624 -17.47 -22.19 17.03
C VAL A 624 -17.87 -20.81 17.51
N LEU A 625 -18.66 -20.12 16.71
CA LEU A 625 -19.34 -18.89 17.11
C LEU A 625 -20.58 -19.25 17.92
N LEU A 626 -20.69 -18.67 19.11
CA LEU A 626 -21.74 -19.00 20.09
C LEU A 626 -22.99 -18.14 19.93
N ASP A 627 -22.88 -16.99 19.26
CA ASP A 627 -24.00 -16.15 18.86
C ASP A 627 -24.04 -15.95 17.33
N ASP A 628 -25.23 -15.63 16.84
CA ASP A 628 -25.55 -15.36 15.43
C ASP A 628 -24.97 -14.04 14.91
N ARG A 629 -24.35 -13.24 15.79
CA ARG A 629 -23.74 -11.93 15.49
C ARG A 629 -22.20 -11.94 15.53
N GLY A 630 -21.59 -13.09 15.80
CA GLY A 630 -20.15 -13.30 15.76
C GLY A 630 -19.34 -12.64 16.89
N ARG A 631 -19.97 -12.32 18.02
CA ARG A 631 -19.35 -11.57 19.14
C ARG A 631 -18.69 -12.48 20.16
N ASP A 632 -19.28 -13.64 20.43
CA ASP A 632 -18.77 -14.62 21.38
C ASP A 632 -18.34 -15.90 20.64
N TYR A 633 -17.13 -16.38 20.91
CA TYR A 633 -16.59 -17.58 20.29
C TYR A 633 -15.89 -18.46 21.29
N ARG A 634 -15.88 -19.77 21.03
CA ARG A 634 -15.08 -20.75 21.76
C ARG A 634 -14.21 -21.53 20.80
N SER A 635 -12.93 -21.68 21.14
CA SER A 635 -12.00 -22.51 20.39
C SER A 635 -11.29 -23.53 21.27
N PHE A 636 -11.10 -24.72 20.72
CA PHE A 636 -10.32 -25.81 21.27
C PHE A 636 -9.09 -26.03 20.41
N ASP A 637 -7.94 -26.22 21.04
CA ASP A 637 -6.66 -26.52 20.39
C ASP A 637 -6.06 -27.77 21.05
N VAL A 638 -5.85 -28.79 20.25
CA VAL A 638 -5.52 -30.15 20.70
C VAL A 638 -4.40 -30.72 19.83
N THR A 639 -3.43 -31.35 20.48
CA THR A 639 -2.37 -32.11 19.79
C THR A 639 -2.59 -33.60 19.99
N LEU A 640 -2.74 -34.35 18.89
CA LEU A 640 -3.07 -35.77 18.89
C LEU A 640 -2.03 -36.60 18.14
N GLN A 641 -1.85 -37.84 18.55
CA GLN A 641 -1.08 -38.83 17.79
C GLN A 641 -2.02 -39.64 16.92
N ILE A 642 -1.79 -39.64 15.61
CA ILE A 642 -2.56 -40.33 14.59
C ILE A 642 -1.87 -41.65 14.27
N ALA A 643 -2.60 -42.76 14.36
CA ALA A 643 -2.10 -44.09 14.02
C ALA A 643 -2.21 -44.38 12.52
N LYS A 644 -1.30 -45.22 12.01
CA LYS A 644 -1.29 -45.70 10.62
C LYS A 644 -2.65 -46.21 10.17
N LYS A 645 -3.14 -45.70 9.04
CA LYS A 645 -4.40 -46.10 8.38
C LYS A 645 -5.66 -45.98 9.24
N ALA A 646 -5.59 -45.33 10.40
CA ALA A 646 -6.73 -45.06 11.26
C ALA A 646 -7.06 -43.57 11.23
N ALA A 647 -8.35 -43.25 11.17
CA ALA A 647 -8.80 -41.85 11.10
C ALA A 647 -8.93 -41.27 12.51
N THR A 648 -8.16 -40.23 12.80
CA THR A 648 -8.41 -39.35 13.95
C THR A 648 -9.52 -38.38 13.57
N ARG A 649 -10.56 -38.30 14.41
CA ARG A 649 -11.72 -37.43 14.18
C ARG A 649 -11.80 -36.35 15.23
N ILE A 650 -12.16 -35.14 14.83
CA ILE A 650 -12.39 -34.01 15.73
C ILE A 650 -13.50 -33.12 15.19
N GLY A 651 -14.41 -32.68 16.06
CA GLY A 651 -15.49 -31.78 15.69
C GLY A 651 -16.41 -31.49 16.87
N ALA A 652 -17.48 -30.73 16.64
CA ALA A 652 -18.49 -30.53 17.67
C ALA A 652 -19.44 -31.72 17.78
N ALA A 653 -19.97 -31.96 18.98
CA ALA A 653 -21.07 -32.91 19.16
C ALA A 653 -22.33 -32.45 18.42
N LYS A 654 -23.27 -33.38 18.21
CA LYS A 654 -24.56 -33.11 17.58
C LYS A 654 -25.43 -32.10 18.37
N TYR A 655 -25.26 -32.02 19.70
CA TYR A 655 -26.02 -31.13 20.59
C TYR A 655 -25.06 -30.35 21.52
N GLY A 656 -25.24 -29.03 21.70
CA GLY A 656 -24.42 -28.19 22.58
C GLY A 656 -22.96 -27.87 22.11
N PRO A 657 -22.25 -26.94 22.78
CA PRO A 657 -20.88 -26.52 22.42
C PRO A 657 -19.82 -27.52 22.91
N GLU A 658 -20.01 -28.80 22.63
CA GLU A 658 -19.17 -29.90 23.10
C GLU A 658 -18.14 -30.27 22.03
N LEU A 659 -16.91 -30.58 22.43
CA LEU A 659 -15.88 -31.14 21.54
C LEU A 659 -15.94 -32.66 21.59
N ILE A 660 -15.97 -33.32 20.44
CA ILE A 660 -15.80 -34.76 20.31
C ILE A 660 -14.46 -35.03 19.62
N ILE A 661 -13.71 -35.98 20.18
CA ILE A 661 -12.46 -36.49 19.63
C ILE A 661 -12.56 -38.00 19.55
N GLU A 662 -12.21 -38.60 18.41
CA GLU A 662 -11.91 -40.03 18.34
C GLU A 662 -10.47 -40.18 17.90
N ASN A 663 -9.61 -40.61 18.82
CA ASN A 663 -8.20 -40.76 18.55
C ASN A 663 -7.78 -42.24 18.63
N PRO A 664 -7.50 -42.89 17.48
CA PRO A 664 -7.02 -44.27 17.42
C PRO A 664 -5.52 -44.41 17.73
N GLY A 665 -4.80 -43.32 18.01
CA GLY A 665 -3.40 -43.34 18.46
C GLY A 665 -3.21 -43.86 19.89
N PRO A 666 -1.95 -43.97 20.35
CA PRO A 666 -1.63 -44.54 21.66
C PRO A 666 -2.25 -43.74 22.81
N ALA A 667 -2.56 -44.46 23.89
CA ALA A 667 -3.06 -43.86 25.13
C ALA A 667 -1.98 -42.98 25.76
N ARG A 668 -2.10 -41.66 25.60
CA ARG A 668 -1.21 -40.65 26.20
C ARG A 668 -2.03 -39.55 26.84
N PRO A 669 -1.49 -38.87 27.88
CA PRO A 669 -2.15 -37.70 28.43
C PRO A 669 -2.36 -36.64 27.35
N LEU A 670 -3.56 -36.05 27.32
CA LEU A 670 -3.96 -35.08 26.32
C LEU A 670 -4.09 -33.69 26.94
N ALA A 671 -3.36 -32.72 26.39
CA ALA A 671 -3.55 -31.31 26.74
C ALA A 671 -4.50 -30.65 25.74
N ILE A 672 -5.48 -29.92 26.29
CA ILE A 672 -6.54 -29.26 25.52
C ILE A 672 -6.53 -27.81 25.95
N ARG A 673 -6.13 -26.92 25.03
CA ARG A 673 -6.19 -25.48 25.27
C ARG A 673 -7.53 -24.96 24.80
N ILE A 674 -8.13 -24.09 25.60
CA ILE A 674 -9.45 -23.53 25.36
C ILE A 674 -9.34 -22.02 25.46
N ALA A 675 -9.78 -21.34 24.41
CA ALA A 675 -9.94 -19.90 24.42
C ALA A 675 -11.43 -19.56 24.25
N THR A 676 -11.94 -18.66 25.07
CA THR A 676 -13.30 -18.12 24.91
C THR A 676 -13.24 -16.60 24.90
N ARG A 677 -14.02 -15.99 23.99
CA ARG A 677 -14.26 -14.54 23.99
C ARG A 677 -15.61 -14.24 24.62
N GLU A 678 -15.62 -13.32 25.58
CA GLU A 678 -16.79 -12.89 26.33
C GLU A 678 -16.76 -11.36 26.44
N ALA A 679 -17.82 -10.69 25.99
CA ALA A 679 -17.98 -9.24 26.12
C ALA A 679 -16.76 -8.40 25.65
N GLY A 680 -15.98 -8.93 24.70
CA GLY A 680 -14.79 -8.28 24.14
C GLY A 680 -13.45 -8.83 24.64
N GLU A 681 -13.41 -9.53 25.77
CA GLU A 681 -12.19 -10.07 26.38
C GLU A 681 -11.95 -11.54 26.01
N VAL A 682 -10.69 -11.92 25.77
CA VAL A 682 -10.29 -13.31 25.48
C VAL A 682 -9.66 -13.94 26.71
N LYS A 683 -10.25 -15.03 27.19
CA LYS A 683 -9.77 -15.79 28.34
C LYS A 683 -9.30 -17.17 27.89
N ARG A 684 -8.14 -17.61 28.38
CA ARG A 684 -7.48 -18.86 27.99
C ARG A 684 -7.33 -19.81 29.17
N SER A 685 -7.48 -21.09 28.91
CA SER A 685 -7.33 -22.14 29.90
C SER A 685 -6.79 -23.42 29.30
N VAL A 686 -6.21 -24.28 30.13
CA VAL A 686 -5.69 -25.60 29.73
C VAL A 686 -6.31 -26.69 30.58
N VAL A 687 -6.70 -27.78 29.92
CA VAL A 687 -7.18 -29.01 30.54
C VAL A 687 -6.23 -30.14 30.21
N LYS A 688 -5.83 -30.91 31.22
CA LYS A 688 -5.02 -32.12 31.06
C LYS A 688 -5.91 -33.33 31.32
N VAL A 689 -6.03 -34.20 30.32
CA VAL A 689 -6.80 -35.44 30.40
C VAL A 689 -5.83 -36.60 30.56
N ALA A 690 -6.06 -37.48 31.53
CA ALA A 690 -5.23 -38.66 31.75
C ALA A 690 -5.28 -39.64 30.56
N ALA A 691 -4.22 -40.42 30.36
CA ALA A 691 -4.05 -41.28 29.19
C ALA A 691 -5.17 -42.32 29.00
N ASP A 692 -5.70 -42.84 30.10
CA ASP A 692 -6.79 -43.82 30.17
C ASP A 692 -8.17 -43.23 29.82
N MET A 693 -8.33 -41.91 30.01
CA MET A 693 -9.48 -41.11 29.60
C MET A 693 -9.34 -40.56 28.16
N ALA A 694 -8.10 -40.34 27.72
CA ALA A 694 -7.77 -39.69 26.45
C ALA A 694 -7.62 -40.64 25.24
N HIS A 695 -7.97 -41.91 25.38
CA HIS A 695 -7.84 -42.92 24.33
C HIS A 695 -9.21 -43.34 23.76
N GLY A 696 -9.29 -43.44 22.43
CA GLY A 696 -10.52 -43.78 21.72
C GLY A 696 -11.46 -42.58 21.56
N ALA A 697 -12.76 -42.79 21.69
CA ALA A 697 -13.76 -41.73 21.59
C ALA A 697 -13.91 -40.97 22.93
N ILE A 698 -13.85 -39.65 22.87
CA ILE A 698 -13.92 -38.73 24.01
C ILE A 698 -14.91 -37.62 23.67
N ARG A 699 -15.71 -37.23 24.65
CA ARG A 699 -16.56 -36.05 24.60
C ARG A 699 -16.21 -35.11 25.73
N ILE A 700 -16.13 -33.82 25.41
CA ILE A 700 -15.72 -32.79 26.34
C ILE A 700 -16.75 -31.68 26.29
N ARG A 701 -17.36 -31.41 27.43
CA ARG A 701 -18.44 -30.43 27.54
C ARG A 701 -18.31 -29.62 28.81
N PRO A 702 -18.75 -28.36 28.83
CA PRO A 702 -18.80 -27.60 30.07
C PRO A 702 -19.73 -28.29 31.08
N GLN A 703 -19.36 -28.26 32.36
CA GLN A 703 -20.18 -28.80 33.45
C GLN A 703 -21.48 -28.02 33.62
N ASP A 704 -21.44 -26.70 33.42
CA ASP A 704 -22.57 -25.80 33.39
C ASP A 704 -22.56 -25.03 32.06
N ALA A 705 -23.64 -25.15 31.29
CA ALA A 705 -23.77 -24.51 30.00
C ALA A 705 -23.94 -22.98 30.10
N ALA A 706 -24.30 -22.45 31.27
CA ALA A 706 -24.48 -21.03 31.51
C ALA A 706 -23.18 -20.28 31.86
N THR A 707 -22.14 -20.99 32.31
CA THR A 707 -20.86 -20.38 32.71
C THR A 707 -19.74 -20.73 31.73
N VAL A 708 -19.16 -19.70 31.14
CA VAL A 708 -18.03 -19.81 30.20
C VAL A 708 -16.76 -20.38 30.87
N HIS A 709 -16.66 -20.26 32.21
CA HIS A 709 -15.54 -20.68 33.08
C HIS A 709 -15.93 -21.79 34.07
N GLY A 710 -16.40 -22.92 33.57
CA GLY A 710 -16.68 -24.10 34.40
C GLY A 710 -15.61 -25.18 34.27
N ASN A 711 -15.53 -26.07 35.27
CA ASN A 711 -14.90 -27.37 35.06
C ASN A 711 -15.48 -28.04 33.81
N LEU A 712 -14.68 -28.85 33.14
CA LEU A 712 -15.15 -29.64 32.01
C LEU A 712 -15.50 -31.03 32.46
N VAL A 713 -16.60 -31.54 31.92
CA VAL A 713 -16.90 -32.96 31.97
C VAL A 713 -16.22 -33.63 30.77
N VAL A 714 -15.31 -34.54 31.06
CA VAL A 714 -14.64 -35.39 30.08
C VAL A 714 -15.24 -36.79 30.16
N GLU A 715 -15.79 -37.27 29.06
CA GLU A 715 -16.46 -38.55 28.94
C GLU A 715 -15.74 -39.42 27.93
N ARG A 716 -15.26 -40.59 28.35
CA ARG A 716 -14.80 -41.63 27.42
C ARG A 716 -16.02 -42.40 26.92
N LEU A 717 -16.12 -42.55 25.61
CA LEU A 717 -17.24 -43.18 24.91
C LEU A 717 -16.81 -44.51 24.30
N SER A 718 -17.77 -45.40 24.03
CA SER A 718 -17.53 -46.64 23.28
C SER A 718 -17.24 -46.38 21.79
N SER A 719 -17.82 -45.32 21.23
CA SER A 719 -17.59 -44.80 19.88
C SER A 719 -18.14 -43.38 19.79
N ILE A 720 -17.89 -42.67 18.68
CA ILE A 720 -18.60 -41.41 18.41
C ILE A 720 -20.10 -41.69 18.31
N GLY A 721 -20.87 -41.19 19.27
CA GLY A 721 -22.31 -41.43 19.39
C GLY A 721 -22.70 -42.65 20.23
N GLY A 722 -21.72 -43.43 20.71
CA GLY A 722 -21.91 -44.52 21.66
C GLY A 722 -22.15 -44.07 23.10
N GLY A 723 -22.38 -45.04 23.98
CA GLY A 723 -22.60 -44.79 25.40
C GLY A 723 -21.34 -44.33 26.14
N VAL A 724 -21.52 -43.66 27.28
CA VAL A 724 -20.44 -43.24 28.17
C VAL A 724 -19.87 -44.45 28.90
N LEU A 725 -18.59 -44.73 28.70
CA LEU A 725 -17.84 -45.77 29.41
C LEU A 725 -17.30 -45.26 30.74
N ARG A 726 -16.83 -44.00 30.76
CA ARG A 726 -16.29 -43.35 31.96
C ARG A 726 -16.48 -41.85 31.89
N ARG A 727 -16.68 -41.20 33.03
CA ARG A 727 -16.87 -39.75 33.16
C ARG A 727 -15.94 -39.22 34.25
N GLU A 728 -15.32 -38.08 33.98
CA GLU A 728 -14.51 -37.32 34.94
C GLU A 728 -14.84 -35.82 34.83
N VAL A 729 -14.72 -35.10 35.93
CA VAL A 729 -14.81 -33.63 35.96
C VAL A 729 -13.40 -33.10 36.16
N VAL A 730 -12.91 -32.31 35.20
CA VAL A 730 -11.56 -31.79 35.18
C VAL A 730 -11.60 -30.26 35.26
N SER A 731 -10.84 -29.70 36.19
CA SER A 731 -10.73 -28.25 36.34
C SER A 731 -9.84 -27.64 35.27
N ALA A 732 -10.35 -26.63 34.57
CA ALA A 732 -9.56 -25.84 33.63
C ALA A 732 -8.71 -24.83 34.41
N LYS A 733 -7.40 -24.79 34.13
CA LYS A 733 -6.47 -23.82 34.75
C LYS A 733 -6.21 -22.66 33.80
N PRO A 734 -6.10 -21.41 34.29
CA PRO A 734 -5.62 -20.29 33.48
C PRO A 734 -4.27 -20.61 32.84
N GLU A 735 -4.09 -20.22 31.57
CA GLU A 735 -2.82 -20.44 30.88
C GLU A 735 -1.72 -19.56 31.51
N GLY A 736 -0.66 -20.18 32.07
CA GLY A 736 0.42 -19.49 32.81
C GLY A 736 0.53 -19.86 34.29
N GLN A 737 -0.40 -20.67 34.82
CA GLN A 737 -0.36 -21.35 36.13
C GLN A 737 -0.33 -22.87 35.94
#